data_AF-A0A1T3IYP4-F1
#
_entry.id   AF-A0A1T3IYP4-F1
#
_cell.length_a   1.000
_cell.length_b   1.000
_cell.length_c   1.000
_cell.angle_alpha   90.00
_cell.angle_beta   90.00
_cell.angle_gamma   90.00
#
_symmetry.space_group_name_H-M   'P 1'
#
loop_
_entity.id
_entity.type
_entity.pdbx_description
1 polymer ?
#
loop_
_entity_poly.entity_id
_entity_poly.type
_entity_poly.pdbx_seq_one_letter_code
_entity_poly.pdbx_strand_id
1 'polypeptide(L)'
;MNKIKYAQRRVYSGNNLVNLTDIRYLPRWIVLFIDVLILIFSLTLSFVIVEALNVRPYPSISIFQKFVMVISVNVLFMYMFKTYSGIIRHSTFMDLFKLFMASVCTTVVVIVINYSYFAITGFHLILIPLLGFYFATSFAFLFLFRLVVKESFHMLREYKRSSLKKRILVLGIGEESIAMAGAILDNPSLPYYVEGFLTQRYDTTNAKILGKPIYTKEKLESLPEEDIDVEGVLIIKENLSRDEMNMWVNLFLEKGLLVLKAPSVQKLRDNDLGTNIKSLQIEDLLNRKPIKLDNEEVKKRHFNKSVLVTGGAGSIGSEIVRQVAQFNPSLIVVLDQAETPLYEIELEMREKFPHVQFRFVLADISNRHRLERLFQKYEFSMVYHAAAYKHVPLIEENPHEAILVNVLGSKNLACLSSKYKVNRFVMVSTDKAVNPTNVMGASKRTAELFVQALQHTEGNTTKFITTRFGNVLGSNGSVIPHFKKQIEKGGPITITHPEIVRYFMTIPEACELVLQAGTMGHGGEIFVFDMGEPVKILDLAKRMIKLSGFEPETDIKIVFTGLRPGEKLYEELLSDNTKNLPTHNEKIMISKDPNMEYRSIELLANQVTKAAVRRDKLEVVRQLKIIVPEFKSNNSMFEVLDKQ
;
A
#
# COMPACT_ATOMS: atom_id res chain seq x y z
N MET A 1 -10.35 37.48 -39.83
CA MET A 1 -10.02 38.16 -38.57
C MET A 1 -9.94 37.25 -37.33
N ASN A 2 -10.68 36.15 -37.22
CA ASN A 2 -10.66 35.30 -36.00
C ASN A 2 -9.43 34.37 -35.83
N LYS A 3 -8.74 33.96 -36.91
CA LYS A 3 -7.50 33.16 -36.79
C LYS A 3 -6.30 33.95 -36.27
N ILE A 4 -6.25 35.26 -36.54
CA ILE A 4 -5.16 36.15 -36.10
C ILE A 4 -5.32 36.50 -34.61
N LYS A 5 -6.56 36.75 -34.14
CA LYS A 5 -6.86 36.93 -32.71
C LYS A 5 -6.63 35.65 -31.90
N TYR A 6 -6.86 34.47 -32.49
CA TYR A 6 -6.56 33.18 -31.85
C TYR A 6 -5.04 32.92 -31.75
N ALA A 7 -4.27 33.31 -32.76
CA ALA A 7 -2.81 33.27 -32.72
C ALA A 7 -2.22 34.27 -31.70
N GLN A 8 -2.74 35.50 -31.65
CA GLN A 8 -2.28 36.52 -30.70
C GLN A 8 -2.57 36.13 -29.24
N ARG A 9 -3.72 35.53 -28.92
CA ARG A 9 -4.01 35.02 -27.55
C ARG A 9 -3.06 33.89 -27.10
N ARG A 10 -2.49 33.12 -28.04
CA ARG A 10 -1.52 32.06 -27.73
C ARG A 10 -0.10 32.59 -27.53
N VAL A 11 0.20 33.78 -28.05
CA VAL A 11 1.50 34.46 -27.85
C VAL A 11 1.58 35.12 -26.46
N TYR A 12 0.45 35.61 -25.93
CA TYR A 12 0.36 36.32 -24.65
C TYR A 12 -0.03 35.46 -23.44
N SER A 13 -0.41 34.20 -23.62
CA SER A 13 -0.54 33.27 -22.49
C SER A 13 0.83 32.66 -22.19
N GLY A 14 1.22 32.60 -20.91
CA GLY A 14 2.51 32.09 -20.42
C GLY A 14 2.86 30.62 -20.78
N ASN A 15 2.14 30.01 -21.72
CA ASN A 15 2.29 28.64 -22.22
C ASN A 15 3.37 28.47 -23.30
N ASN A 16 4.03 29.53 -23.76
CA ASN A 16 5.06 29.40 -24.80
C ASN A 16 6.36 28.75 -24.29
N LEU A 17 6.73 29.01 -23.04
CA LEU A 17 7.83 28.30 -22.36
C LEU A 17 7.53 26.80 -22.22
N VAL A 18 6.26 26.46 -21.99
CA VAL A 18 5.79 25.08 -21.81
C VAL A 18 5.98 24.26 -23.10
N ASN A 19 5.65 24.83 -24.27
CA ASN A 19 5.81 24.14 -25.55
C ASN A 19 7.26 23.96 -26.00
N LEU A 20 8.18 24.87 -25.67
CA LEU A 20 9.59 24.79 -26.09
C LEU A 20 10.33 23.61 -25.44
N THR A 21 9.96 23.24 -24.22
CA THR A 21 10.55 22.08 -23.51
C THR A 21 10.09 20.73 -24.04
N ASP A 22 8.91 20.68 -24.68
CA ASP A 22 8.29 19.46 -25.20
C ASP A 22 8.59 19.21 -26.69
N ILE A 23 9.30 20.13 -27.36
CA ILE A 23 9.83 19.90 -28.71
C ILE A 23 10.82 18.74 -28.63
N ARG A 24 10.42 17.61 -29.23
CA ARG A 24 11.11 16.33 -29.03
C ARG A 24 12.59 16.39 -29.40
N TYR A 25 13.01 17.07 -30.48
CA TYR A 25 14.42 17.34 -30.80
C TYR A 25 14.51 18.54 -31.77
N LEU A 26 15.54 19.38 -31.68
CA LEU A 26 15.86 20.31 -32.77
C LEU A 26 16.34 19.47 -33.98
N PRO A 27 15.75 19.65 -35.18
CA PRO A 27 16.24 18.97 -36.38
C PRO A 27 17.72 19.27 -36.62
N ARG A 28 18.48 18.23 -36.98
CA ARG A 28 19.93 18.28 -37.23
C ARG A 28 20.34 19.35 -38.25
N TRP A 29 19.50 19.61 -39.24
CA TRP A 29 19.75 20.64 -40.27
C TRP A 29 19.63 22.06 -39.71
N ILE A 30 18.75 22.30 -38.72
CA ILE A 30 18.65 23.62 -38.06
C ILE A 30 19.91 23.89 -37.25
N VAL A 31 20.42 22.88 -36.56
CA VAL A 31 21.69 22.98 -35.82
C VAL A 31 22.84 23.34 -36.74
N LEU A 32 22.98 22.62 -37.85
CA LEU A 32 24.00 22.92 -38.86
C LEU A 32 23.84 24.32 -39.44
N PHE A 33 22.60 24.76 -39.70
CA PHE A 33 22.32 26.10 -40.22
C PHE A 33 22.75 27.21 -39.24
N ILE A 34 22.41 27.07 -37.95
CA ILE A 34 22.84 28.01 -36.90
C ILE A 34 24.36 28.02 -36.77
N ASP A 35 24.99 26.84 -36.78
CA ASP A 35 26.44 26.72 -36.68
C ASP A 35 27.13 27.43 -37.88
N VAL A 36 26.58 27.32 -39.10
CA VAL A 36 27.08 28.04 -40.30
C VAL A 36 26.92 29.55 -40.17
N LEU A 37 25.80 30.04 -39.63
CA LEU A 37 25.62 31.48 -39.37
C LEU A 37 26.66 32.00 -38.37
N ILE A 38 26.97 31.22 -37.32
CA ILE A 38 28.02 31.54 -36.36
C ILE A 38 29.38 31.58 -37.05
N LEU A 39 29.68 30.65 -37.96
CA LEU A 39 30.94 30.66 -38.73
C LEU A 39 31.06 31.90 -39.63
N ILE A 40 29.98 32.28 -40.34
CA ILE A 40 29.95 33.50 -41.16
C ILE A 40 30.21 34.73 -40.29
N PHE A 41 29.49 34.84 -39.16
CA PHE A 41 29.66 35.93 -38.21
C PHE A 41 31.10 35.99 -37.66
N SER A 42 31.65 34.84 -37.28
CA SER A 42 33.02 34.73 -36.77
C SER A 42 34.04 35.21 -37.81
N LEU A 43 33.87 34.83 -39.07
CA LEU A 43 34.76 35.24 -40.16
C LEU A 43 34.65 36.73 -40.49
N THR A 44 33.42 37.28 -40.50
CA THR A 44 33.22 38.72 -40.64
C THR A 44 33.86 39.50 -39.50
N LEU A 45 33.72 39.03 -38.27
CA LEU A 45 34.30 39.68 -37.09
C LEU A 45 35.83 39.63 -37.15
N SER A 46 36.41 38.49 -37.52
CA SER A 46 37.86 38.37 -37.70
C SER A 46 38.37 39.30 -38.79
N PHE A 47 37.62 39.48 -39.89
CA PHE A 47 37.98 40.44 -40.94
C PHE A 47 37.98 41.88 -40.41
N VAL A 48 36.91 42.30 -39.71
CA VAL A 48 36.82 43.63 -39.09
C VAL A 48 37.95 43.87 -38.09
N ILE A 49 38.31 42.87 -37.27
CA ILE A 49 39.43 42.97 -36.33
C ILE A 49 40.75 43.20 -37.08
N VAL A 50 41.01 42.44 -38.13
CA VAL A 50 42.25 42.57 -38.92
C VAL A 50 42.30 43.90 -39.68
N GLU A 51 41.17 44.36 -40.20
CA GLU A 51 41.05 45.67 -40.86
C GLU A 51 41.28 46.81 -39.87
N ALA A 52 40.74 46.73 -38.65
CA ALA A 52 40.97 47.70 -37.58
C ALA A 52 42.45 47.77 -37.14
N LEU A 53 43.23 46.71 -37.37
CA LEU A 53 44.68 46.68 -37.16
C LEU A 53 45.49 47.25 -38.33
N ASN A 54 44.84 47.90 -39.31
CA ASN A 54 45.45 48.48 -40.52
C ASN A 54 46.21 47.47 -41.41
N VAL A 55 45.91 46.17 -41.30
CA VAL A 55 46.52 45.14 -42.15
C VAL A 55 45.64 44.92 -43.39
N ARG A 56 46.08 45.43 -44.54
CA ARG A 56 45.31 45.28 -45.80
C ARG A 56 45.37 43.83 -46.32
N PRO A 57 44.23 43.24 -46.71
CA PRO A 57 44.22 41.90 -47.31
C PRO A 57 44.87 41.90 -48.70
N TYR A 58 45.50 40.78 -49.07
CA TYR A 58 46.12 40.61 -50.40
C TYR A 58 45.07 40.73 -51.53
N PRO A 59 45.37 41.41 -52.65
CA PRO A 59 44.43 41.63 -53.76
C PRO A 59 44.26 40.41 -54.69
N SER A 60 44.67 39.21 -54.25
CA SER A 60 44.72 38.00 -55.07
C SER A 60 43.36 37.55 -55.61
N ILE A 61 42.35 37.47 -54.74
CA ILE A 61 40.97 37.11 -55.09
C ILE A 61 39.98 37.99 -54.31
N SER A 62 38.71 38.01 -54.73
CA SER A 62 37.69 38.81 -54.05
C SER A 62 37.46 38.34 -52.61
N ILE A 63 37.09 39.26 -51.72
CA ILE A 63 36.81 38.96 -50.30
C ILE A 63 35.71 37.89 -50.18
N PHE A 64 34.70 37.96 -51.04
CA PHE A 64 33.62 36.99 -51.10
C PHE A 64 34.13 35.57 -51.41
N GLN A 65 35.03 35.42 -52.38
CA GLN A 65 35.63 34.12 -52.71
C GLN A 65 36.46 33.55 -51.55
N LYS A 66 37.19 34.40 -50.82
CA LYS A 66 37.92 33.99 -49.60
C LYS A 66 36.98 33.45 -48.53
N PHE A 67 35.85 34.12 -48.32
CA PHE A 67 34.85 33.73 -47.33
C PHE A 67 34.19 32.40 -47.69
N VAL A 68 33.77 32.26 -48.95
CA VAL A 68 33.20 31.02 -49.47
C VAL A 68 34.19 29.87 -49.32
N MET A 69 35.47 30.08 -49.63
CA MET A 69 36.50 29.05 -49.47
C MET A 69 36.65 28.58 -48.01
N VAL A 70 36.84 29.51 -47.06
CA VAL A 70 37.04 29.19 -45.64
C VAL A 70 35.80 28.48 -45.05
N ILE A 71 34.60 29.01 -45.33
CA ILE A 71 33.35 28.43 -44.83
C ILE A 71 33.12 27.04 -45.45
N SER A 72 33.39 26.85 -46.75
CA SER A 72 33.20 25.55 -47.40
C SER A 72 34.10 24.47 -46.80
N VAL A 73 35.37 24.80 -46.54
CA VAL A 73 36.31 23.88 -45.86
C VAL A 73 35.82 23.58 -44.43
N ASN A 74 35.34 24.59 -43.69
CA ASN A 74 34.84 24.37 -42.33
C ASN A 74 33.60 23.48 -42.30
N VAL A 75 32.62 23.75 -43.17
CA VAL A 75 31.40 22.95 -43.30
C VAL A 75 31.73 21.50 -43.68
N LEU A 76 32.72 21.27 -44.55
CA LEU A 76 33.20 19.93 -44.89
C LEU A 76 33.70 19.18 -43.64
N PHE A 77 34.53 19.81 -42.81
CA PHE A 77 35.02 19.19 -41.58
C PHE A 77 33.92 19.03 -40.51
N MET A 78 33.00 19.99 -40.38
CA MET A 78 31.80 19.83 -39.53
C MET A 78 30.96 18.63 -39.97
N TYR A 79 30.86 18.40 -41.29
CA TYR A 79 30.18 17.24 -41.85
C TYR A 79 30.91 15.93 -41.53
N MET A 80 32.22 15.87 -41.77
CA MET A 80 33.07 14.70 -41.47
C MET A 80 33.05 14.31 -40.00
N PHE A 81 33.23 15.28 -39.09
CA PHE A 81 33.23 15.05 -37.65
C PHE A 81 31.82 14.94 -37.06
N LYS A 82 30.78 15.12 -37.89
CA LYS A 82 29.35 15.05 -37.53
C LYS A 82 29.01 15.92 -36.31
N THR A 83 29.52 17.15 -36.28
CA THR A 83 29.33 18.11 -35.17
C THR A 83 27.86 18.45 -34.90
N TYR A 84 27.00 18.30 -35.90
CA TYR A 84 25.55 18.53 -35.86
C TYR A 84 24.74 17.31 -35.38
N SER A 85 25.38 16.15 -35.17
CA SER A 85 24.67 14.89 -34.87
C SER A 85 24.32 14.71 -33.40
N GLY A 86 25.00 15.42 -32.50
CA GLY A 86 24.78 15.40 -31.06
C GLY A 86 23.50 16.12 -30.65
N ILE A 87 22.86 15.64 -29.56
CA ILE A 87 21.71 16.32 -28.97
C ILE A 87 22.24 17.49 -28.13
N ILE A 88 22.05 18.74 -28.59
CA ILE A 88 22.66 19.92 -27.97
C ILE A 88 22.40 20.02 -26.45
N ARG A 89 21.18 19.71 -25.99
CA ARG A 89 20.82 19.71 -24.55
C ARG A 89 21.54 18.66 -23.70
N HIS A 90 22.18 17.68 -24.34
CA HIS A 90 23.02 16.65 -23.71
C HIS A 90 24.46 16.72 -24.23
N SER A 91 24.91 17.89 -24.71
CA SER A 91 26.27 18.04 -25.23
C SER A 91 27.30 17.56 -24.21
N THR A 92 28.13 16.63 -24.66
CA THR A 92 29.20 16.02 -23.86
C THR A 92 30.54 16.66 -24.19
N PHE A 93 31.58 16.35 -23.41
CA PHE A 93 32.95 16.75 -23.73
C PHE A 93 33.37 16.29 -25.15
N MET A 94 32.87 15.15 -25.61
CA MET A 94 33.15 14.63 -26.95
C MET A 94 32.60 15.52 -28.07
N ASP A 95 31.47 16.21 -27.84
CA ASP A 95 30.90 17.11 -28.85
C ASP A 95 31.70 18.40 -28.96
N LEU A 96 32.25 18.88 -27.85
CA LEU A 96 33.19 20.00 -27.82
C LEU A 96 34.50 19.65 -28.52
N PHE A 97 35.02 18.44 -28.28
CA PHE A 97 36.23 17.96 -28.94
C PHE A 97 36.06 17.86 -30.46
N LYS A 98 34.90 17.43 -30.96
CA LYS A 98 34.59 17.42 -32.41
C LYS A 98 34.60 18.83 -33.02
N LEU A 99 34.04 19.82 -32.32
CA LEU A 99 34.07 21.23 -32.77
C LEU A 99 35.50 21.75 -32.83
N PHE A 100 36.30 21.47 -31.80
CA PHE A 100 37.72 21.83 -31.77
C PHE A 100 38.48 21.22 -32.95
N MET A 101 38.34 19.90 -33.17
CA MET A 101 39.00 19.20 -34.28
C MET A 101 38.55 19.73 -35.64
N ALA A 102 37.26 20.04 -35.83
CA ALA A 102 36.77 20.64 -37.06
C ALA A 102 37.42 22.01 -37.34
N SER A 103 37.50 22.88 -36.32
CA SER A 103 38.15 24.18 -36.46
C SER A 103 39.66 24.07 -36.70
N VAL A 104 40.36 23.16 -36.01
CA VAL A 104 41.81 22.93 -36.21
C VAL A 104 42.08 22.42 -37.63
N CYS A 105 41.39 21.37 -38.07
CA CYS A 105 41.57 20.82 -39.41
C CYS A 105 41.27 21.85 -40.51
N THR A 106 40.25 22.69 -40.30
CA THR A 106 39.94 23.80 -41.21
C THR A 106 41.10 24.78 -41.31
N THR A 107 41.63 25.25 -40.18
CA THR A 107 42.75 26.19 -40.17
C THR A 107 43.98 25.60 -40.84
N VAL A 108 44.32 24.34 -40.55
CA VAL A 108 45.45 23.64 -41.17
C VAL A 108 45.29 23.53 -42.68
N VAL A 109 44.12 23.09 -43.18
CA VAL A 109 43.88 22.95 -44.61
C VAL A 109 43.92 24.30 -45.33
N VAL A 110 43.33 25.35 -44.74
CA VAL A 110 43.37 26.69 -45.34
C VAL A 110 44.79 27.26 -45.34
N ILE A 111 45.61 26.98 -44.32
CA ILE A 111 47.04 27.33 -44.32
C ILE A 111 47.79 26.60 -45.45
N VAL A 112 47.55 25.30 -45.63
CA VAL A 112 48.16 24.53 -46.73
C VAL A 112 47.76 25.11 -48.08
N ILE A 113 46.47 25.39 -48.32
CA ILE A 113 45.99 26.05 -49.54
C ILE A 113 46.69 27.39 -49.75
N ASN A 114 46.83 28.19 -48.69
CA ASN A 114 47.47 29.49 -48.73
C ASN A 114 48.96 29.42 -49.13
N TYR A 115 49.72 28.46 -48.60
CA TYR A 115 51.12 28.26 -48.95
C TYR A 115 51.32 27.59 -50.32
N SER A 116 50.46 26.64 -50.70
CA SER A 116 50.50 26.04 -52.04
C SER A 116 50.22 27.09 -53.12
N TYR A 117 49.28 28.00 -52.88
CA TYR A 117 49.00 29.10 -53.81
C TYR A 117 50.17 30.10 -53.88
N PHE A 118 50.81 30.40 -52.75
CA PHE A 118 52.02 31.21 -52.71
C PHE A 118 53.17 30.60 -53.51
N ALA A 119 53.38 29.28 -53.42
CA ALA A 119 54.42 28.59 -54.19
C ALA A 119 54.23 28.68 -55.72
N ILE A 120 52.98 28.79 -56.18
CA ILE A 120 52.65 28.88 -57.61
C ILE A 120 52.67 30.33 -58.11
N THR A 121 52.18 31.28 -57.31
CA THR A 121 51.88 32.65 -57.77
C THR A 121 52.77 33.74 -57.16
N GLY A 122 53.52 33.43 -56.11
CA GLY A 122 54.32 34.40 -55.35
C GLY A 122 53.52 35.30 -54.40
N PHE A 123 52.18 35.15 -54.33
CA PHE A 123 51.31 35.94 -53.44
C PHE A 123 50.54 35.05 -52.47
N HIS A 124 50.36 35.50 -51.23
CA HIS A 124 49.50 34.82 -50.27
C HIS A 124 48.00 35.07 -50.57
N LEU A 125 47.18 34.07 -50.32
CA LEU A 125 45.74 34.06 -50.55
C LEU A 125 44.99 34.74 -49.39
N ILE A 126 45.36 34.39 -48.16
CA ILE A 126 44.77 34.84 -46.90
C ILE A 126 45.86 35.21 -45.89
N LEU A 127 45.60 36.23 -45.08
CA LEU A 127 46.45 36.63 -43.96
C LEU A 127 46.40 35.59 -42.84
N ILE A 128 47.56 35.10 -42.38
CA ILE A 128 47.63 34.14 -41.27
C ILE A 128 46.97 34.68 -39.99
N PRO A 129 47.14 35.97 -39.60
CA PRO A 129 46.41 36.54 -38.46
C PRO A 129 44.89 36.44 -38.58
N LEU A 130 44.33 36.59 -39.80
CA LEU A 130 42.89 36.44 -40.04
C LEU A 130 42.42 35.03 -39.69
N LEU A 131 43.18 34.01 -40.07
CA LEU A 131 42.87 32.61 -39.77
C LEU A 131 43.00 32.31 -38.27
N GLY A 132 43.98 32.89 -37.59
CA GLY A 132 44.14 32.79 -36.14
C GLY A 132 42.95 33.39 -35.38
N PHE A 133 42.53 34.61 -35.76
CA PHE A 133 41.32 35.23 -35.19
C PHE A 133 40.07 34.44 -35.52
N TYR A 134 39.93 33.94 -36.75
CA TYR A 134 38.78 33.13 -37.16
C TYR A 134 38.68 31.83 -36.36
N PHE A 135 39.81 31.13 -36.16
CA PHE A 135 39.85 29.94 -35.33
C PHE A 135 39.38 30.24 -33.90
N ALA A 136 39.89 31.30 -33.28
CA ALA A 136 39.55 31.66 -31.91
C ALA A 136 38.07 32.07 -31.77
N THR A 137 37.57 32.95 -32.64
CA THR A 137 36.19 33.44 -32.59
C THR A 137 35.18 32.35 -32.93
N SER A 138 35.44 31.55 -33.97
CA SER A 138 34.53 30.46 -34.38
C SER A 138 34.40 29.38 -33.32
N PHE A 139 35.51 28.91 -32.75
CA PHE A 139 35.47 27.92 -31.67
C PHE A 139 34.78 28.48 -30.42
N ALA A 140 35.11 29.71 -30.01
CA ALA A 140 34.51 30.34 -28.84
C ALA A 140 33.00 30.51 -28.97
N PHE A 141 32.49 31.02 -30.09
CA PHE A 141 31.05 31.22 -30.27
C PHE A 141 30.28 29.91 -30.41
N LEU A 142 30.83 28.91 -31.11
CA LEU A 142 30.21 27.58 -31.20
C LEU A 142 30.17 26.89 -29.83
N PHE A 143 31.23 27.01 -29.03
CA PHE A 143 31.28 26.52 -27.65
C PHE A 143 30.25 27.21 -26.76
N LEU A 144 30.21 28.55 -26.76
CA LEU A 144 29.26 29.35 -25.99
C LEU A 144 27.82 29.01 -26.35
N PHE A 145 27.51 28.85 -27.64
CA PHE A 145 26.19 28.44 -28.09
C PHE A 145 25.75 27.10 -27.47
N ARG A 146 26.61 26.09 -27.48
CA ARG A 146 26.30 24.78 -26.86
C ARG A 146 26.12 24.88 -25.35
N LEU A 147 26.94 25.68 -24.66
CA LEU A 147 26.87 25.89 -23.22
C LEU A 147 25.56 26.58 -22.81
N VAL A 148 25.22 27.71 -23.45
CA VAL A 148 23.99 28.47 -23.16
C VAL A 148 22.75 27.62 -23.38
N VAL A 149 22.70 26.84 -24.48
CA VAL A 149 21.55 25.94 -24.72
C VAL A 149 21.47 24.84 -23.67
N LYS A 150 22.59 24.24 -23.26
CA LYS A 150 22.60 23.21 -22.20
C LYS A 150 22.08 23.75 -20.87
N GLU A 151 22.62 24.88 -20.41
CA GLU A 151 22.25 25.47 -19.12
C GLU A 151 20.82 25.99 -19.09
N SER A 152 20.36 26.65 -20.17
CA SER A 152 18.97 27.11 -20.27
C SER A 152 17.96 25.97 -20.18
N PHE A 153 18.23 24.83 -20.82
CA PHE A 153 17.37 23.64 -20.72
C PHE A 153 17.41 23.00 -19.33
N HIS A 154 18.54 23.02 -18.64
CA HIS A 154 18.65 22.54 -17.26
C HIS A 154 17.76 23.36 -16.33
N MET A 155 17.91 24.69 -16.36
CA MET A 155 17.13 25.63 -15.56
C MET A 155 15.63 25.53 -15.82
N LEU A 156 15.21 25.44 -17.09
CA LEU A 156 13.79 25.29 -17.45
C LEU A 156 13.20 23.96 -16.95
N ARG A 157 13.99 22.88 -16.94
CA ARG A 157 13.54 21.56 -16.47
C ARG A 157 13.38 21.52 -14.97
N GLU A 158 14.27 22.16 -14.21
CA GLU A 158 14.14 22.29 -12.76
C GLU A 158 12.92 23.13 -12.38
N TYR A 159 12.67 24.22 -13.10
CA TYR A 159 11.50 25.06 -12.87
C TYR A 159 10.17 24.32 -13.13
N LYS A 160 10.06 23.58 -14.24
CA LYS A 160 8.87 22.76 -14.58
C LYS A 160 8.65 21.60 -13.61
N ARG A 161 9.74 21.02 -13.06
CA ARG A 161 9.62 19.98 -12.02
C ARG A 161 9.13 20.54 -10.70
N SER A 162 9.54 21.75 -10.32
CA SER A 162 9.10 22.40 -9.08
C SER A 162 7.60 22.74 -9.10
N SER A 163 7.08 23.26 -10.23
CA SER A 163 5.67 23.68 -10.34
C SER A 163 4.64 22.55 -10.38
N LEU A 164 5.07 21.30 -10.56
CA LEU A 164 4.21 20.11 -10.61
C LEU A 164 4.21 19.31 -9.29
N LYS A 165 4.97 19.76 -8.28
CA LYS A 165 5.04 19.07 -6.99
C LYS A 165 3.81 19.40 -6.16
N LYS A 166 3.22 18.36 -5.58
CA LYS A 166 2.13 18.51 -4.63
C LYS A 166 2.61 19.18 -3.35
N ARG A 167 1.98 20.27 -2.95
CA ARG A 167 2.35 20.97 -1.71
C ARG A 167 1.79 20.22 -0.51
N ILE A 168 2.66 19.86 0.42
CA ILE A 168 2.29 19.08 1.60
C ILE A 168 2.77 19.74 2.90
N LEU A 169 1.99 19.59 3.96
CA LEU A 169 2.43 19.85 5.33
C LEU A 169 2.94 18.57 5.96
N VAL A 170 3.89 18.67 6.89
CA VAL A 170 4.36 17.53 7.69
C VAL A 170 3.80 17.65 9.10
N LEU A 171 3.07 16.64 9.56
CA LEU A 171 2.55 16.61 10.93
C LEU A 171 3.66 16.26 11.92
N GLY A 172 3.89 17.14 12.88
CA GLY A 172 4.90 17.01 13.93
C GLY A 172 6.16 17.83 13.67
N ILE A 173 6.86 18.19 14.75
CA ILE A 173 8.11 18.96 14.75
C ILE A 173 9.27 18.19 15.41
N GLY A 174 9.14 16.87 15.55
CA GLY A 174 10.17 16.01 16.14
C GLY A 174 11.27 15.63 15.13
N GLU A 175 12.34 15.00 15.62
CA GLU A 175 13.50 14.61 14.80
C GLU A 175 13.12 13.79 13.56
N GLU A 176 12.18 12.86 13.70
CA GLU A 176 11.70 12.04 12.57
C GLU A 176 10.93 12.85 11.53
N SER A 177 10.11 13.81 11.98
CA SER A 177 9.41 14.75 11.09
C SER A 177 10.39 15.60 10.31
N ILE A 178 11.45 16.08 10.99
CA ILE A 178 12.52 16.86 10.38
C ILE A 178 13.31 16.01 9.38
N ALA A 179 13.67 14.78 9.76
CA ALA A 179 14.42 13.87 8.90
C ALA A 179 13.64 13.49 7.62
N MET A 180 12.34 13.19 7.75
CA MET A 180 11.47 12.92 6.60
C MET A 180 11.30 14.14 5.70
N ALA A 181 11.06 15.32 6.29
CA ALA A 181 10.95 16.55 5.51
C ALA A 181 12.25 16.87 4.77
N GLY A 182 13.40 16.70 5.43
CA GLY A 182 14.73 16.82 4.81
C GLY A 182 14.91 15.86 3.64
N ALA A 183 14.60 14.57 3.83
CA ALA A 183 14.67 13.57 2.78
C ALA A 183 13.77 13.88 1.57
N ILE A 184 12.62 14.54 1.78
CA ILE A 184 11.74 15.00 0.70
C ILE A 184 12.33 16.20 -0.04
N LEU A 185 12.85 17.17 0.70
CA LEU A 185 13.46 18.38 0.14
C LEU A 185 14.74 18.07 -0.64
N ASP A 186 15.56 17.15 -0.14
CA ASP A 186 16.83 16.73 -0.73
C ASP A 186 16.66 15.84 -1.96
N ASN A 187 15.45 15.34 -2.22
CA ASN A 187 15.17 14.45 -3.35
C ASN A 187 14.29 15.14 -4.43
N PRO A 188 14.90 15.67 -5.50
CA PRO A 188 14.18 16.38 -6.57
C PRO A 188 13.23 15.49 -7.37
N SER A 189 13.38 14.16 -7.30
CA SER A 189 12.56 13.21 -8.05
C SER A 189 11.19 12.97 -7.42
N LEU A 190 11.01 13.32 -6.14
CA LEU A 190 9.74 13.15 -5.45
C LEU A 190 8.70 14.17 -5.92
N PRO A 191 7.43 13.75 -6.08
CA PRO A 191 6.34 14.61 -6.52
C PRO A 191 5.78 15.50 -5.40
N TYR A 192 6.53 15.72 -4.32
CA TYR A 192 6.08 16.44 -3.13
C TYR A 192 6.98 17.64 -2.84
N TYR A 193 6.37 18.72 -2.38
CA TYR A 193 7.04 19.92 -1.88
C TYR A 193 6.58 20.20 -0.46
N VAL A 194 7.51 20.27 0.49
CA VAL A 194 7.20 20.55 1.89
C VAL A 194 6.95 22.05 2.03
N GLU A 195 5.70 22.42 2.31
CA GLU A 195 5.29 23.81 2.55
C GLU A 195 5.63 24.24 3.98
N GLY A 196 5.43 23.34 4.94
CA GLY A 196 5.62 23.63 6.36
C GLY A 196 5.35 22.45 7.28
N PHE A 197 5.45 22.72 8.58
CA PHE A 197 5.18 21.75 9.64
C PHE A 197 3.91 22.11 10.40
N LEU A 198 3.23 21.12 10.96
CA LEU A 198 2.01 21.30 11.75
C LEU A 198 2.19 20.76 13.16
N THR A 199 1.80 21.53 14.18
CA THR A 199 1.96 21.17 15.59
C THR A 199 0.75 21.61 16.44
N GLN A 200 0.59 20.98 17.61
CA GLN A 200 -0.36 21.44 18.65
C GLN A 200 0.30 22.39 19.66
N ARG A 201 1.63 22.51 19.66
CA ARG A 201 2.33 23.30 20.66
C ARG A 201 2.26 24.80 20.34
N TYR A 202 1.79 25.59 21.30
CA TYR A 202 1.61 27.05 21.18
C TYR A 202 2.93 27.85 21.28
N ASP A 203 3.99 27.23 21.78
CA ASP A 203 5.31 27.83 22.03
C ASP A 203 6.13 28.11 20.76
N THR A 204 5.63 27.72 19.58
CA THR A 204 6.38 27.75 18.31
C THR A 204 5.83 28.74 17.28
N THR A 205 4.94 29.63 17.70
CA THR A 205 4.40 30.70 16.85
C THR A 205 5.53 31.63 16.38
N ASN A 206 5.93 31.50 15.10
CA ASN A 206 7.07 32.15 14.40
C ASN A 206 8.39 31.37 14.31
N ALA A 207 8.50 30.17 14.88
CA ALA A 207 9.67 29.33 14.65
C ALA A 207 9.65 28.74 13.22
N LYS A 208 10.85 28.51 12.67
CA LYS A 208 11.05 27.88 11.35
C LYS A 208 11.90 26.64 11.50
N ILE A 209 11.56 25.59 10.76
CA ILE A 209 12.32 24.33 10.68
C ILE A 209 12.67 24.11 9.21
N LEU A 210 13.95 23.85 8.91
CA LEU A 210 14.44 23.74 7.53
C LEU A 210 14.06 24.94 6.64
N GLY A 211 13.99 26.14 7.24
CA GLY A 211 13.54 27.38 6.57
C GLY A 211 12.03 27.46 6.31
N LYS A 212 11.24 26.45 6.71
CA LYS A 212 9.79 26.37 6.50
C LYS A 212 9.01 26.81 7.75
N PRO A 213 7.84 27.45 7.57
CA PRO A 213 6.99 27.87 8.68
C PRO A 213 6.40 26.68 9.46
N ILE A 214 6.07 26.94 10.72
CA ILE A 214 5.30 26.04 11.58
C ILE A 214 3.89 26.62 11.73
N TYR A 215 2.88 25.81 11.47
CA TYR A 215 1.47 26.12 11.65
C TYR A 215 0.95 25.44 12.91
N THR A 216 0.07 26.12 13.64
CA THR A 216 -0.67 25.52 14.76
C THR A 216 -1.98 24.93 14.28
N LYS A 217 -2.56 24.04 15.08
CA LYS A 217 -3.87 23.43 14.82
C LYS A 217 -4.96 24.48 14.62
N GLU A 218 -5.03 25.49 15.50
CA GLU A 218 -6.06 26.52 15.54
C GLU A 218 -6.00 27.41 14.28
N LYS A 219 -4.78 27.63 13.77
CA LYS A 219 -4.57 28.35 12.52
C LYS A 219 -5.10 27.56 11.33
N LEU A 220 -4.92 26.23 11.30
CA LEU A 220 -5.48 25.40 10.25
C LEU A 220 -7.02 25.29 10.36
N GLU A 221 -7.54 25.20 11.58
CA GLU A 221 -8.99 25.17 11.85
C GLU A 221 -9.70 26.44 11.38
N SER A 222 -9.09 27.61 11.62
CA SER A 222 -9.69 28.92 11.27
C SER A 222 -9.61 29.27 9.77
N LEU A 223 -8.76 28.61 8.98
CA LEU A 223 -8.63 28.87 7.55
C LEU A 223 -9.81 28.25 6.76
N PRO A 224 -10.47 29.00 5.87
CA PRO A 224 -11.38 28.43 4.88
C PRO A 224 -10.65 27.45 3.96
N GLU A 225 -11.34 26.44 3.46
CA GLU A 225 -10.77 25.44 2.54
C GLU A 225 -10.16 26.10 1.29
N GLU A 226 -10.81 27.14 0.77
CA GLU A 226 -10.39 27.90 -0.41
C GLU A 226 -9.06 28.66 -0.24
N ASP A 227 -8.67 28.95 1.01
CA ASP A 227 -7.45 29.70 1.34
C ASP A 227 -6.25 28.78 1.65
N ILE A 228 -6.45 27.46 1.60
CA ILE A 228 -5.39 26.48 1.88
C ILE A 228 -4.69 26.10 0.56
N ASP A 229 -3.53 26.71 0.30
CA ASP A 229 -2.67 26.40 -0.87
C ASP A 229 -1.85 25.10 -0.68
N VAL A 230 -2.39 24.12 0.04
CA VAL A 230 -1.76 22.83 0.37
C VAL A 230 -2.67 21.71 -0.08
N GLU A 231 -2.13 20.68 -0.73
CA GLU A 231 -2.89 19.55 -1.25
C GLU A 231 -2.97 18.36 -0.28
N GLY A 232 -2.09 18.28 0.72
CA GLY A 232 -2.12 17.18 1.66
C GLY A 232 -1.25 17.33 2.90
N VAL A 233 -1.37 16.38 3.81
CA VAL A 233 -0.60 16.31 5.05
C VAL A 233 0.07 14.95 5.18
N LEU A 234 1.38 14.95 5.41
CA LEU A 234 2.18 13.77 5.68
C LEU A 234 2.20 13.48 7.18
N ILE A 235 1.65 12.34 7.56
CA ILE A 235 1.66 11.81 8.92
C ILE A 235 2.81 10.82 9.06
N ILE A 236 3.63 11.03 10.08
CA ILE A 236 4.70 10.12 10.49
C ILE A 236 4.23 9.42 11.75
N LYS A 237 4.08 8.10 11.64
CA LYS A 237 3.37 7.29 12.63
C LYS A 237 4.38 6.75 13.62
N GLU A 238 4.51 7.39 14.79
CA GLU A 238 5.09 6.70 15.96
C GLU A 238 4.60 7.18 17.34
N ASN A 239 4.04 8.40 17.50
CA ASN A 239 3.65 8.91 18.84
C ASN A 239 2.21 9.45 19.01
N LEU A 240 1.34 9.38 18.00
CA LEU A 240 -0.05 9.82 18.16
C LEU A 240 -0.90 8.73 18.82
N SER A 241 -1.67 9.10 19.84
CA SER A 241 -2.78 8.27 20.33
C SER A 241 -3.84 8.09 19.24
N ARG A 242 -4.73 7.09 19.40
CA ARG A 242 -5.83 6.85 18.46
C ARG A 242 -6.73 8.07 18.33
N ASP A 243 -7.03 8.71 19.45
CA ASP A 243 -7.95 9.85 19.50
C ASP A 243 -7.32 11.08 18.86
N GLU A 244 -6.03 11.34 19.12
CA GLU A 244 -5.29 12.40 18.44
C GLU A 244 -5.18 12.15 16.93
N MET A 245 -4.90 10.91 16.51
CA MET A 245 -4.83 10.56 15.08
C MET A 245 -6.19 10.75 14.40
N ASN A 246 -7.28 10.28 15.02
CA ASN A 246 -8.62 10.46 14.50
C ASN A 246 -9.00 11.94 14.42
N MET A 247 -8.68 12.72 15.46
CA MET A 247 -8.93 14.17 15.49
C MET A 247 -8.21 14.87 14.33
N TRP A 248 -6.90 14.61 14.15
CA TRP A 248 -6.13 15.22 13.06
C TRP A 248 -6.65 14.82 11.69
N VAL A 249 -6.92 13.54 11.48
CA VAL A 249 -7.40 13.05 10.18
C VAL A 249 -8.78 13.60 9.87
N ASN A 250 -9.68 13.68 10.86
CA ASN A 250 -10.98 14.30 10.65
C ASN A 250 -10.85 15.77 10.25
N LEU A 251 -9.96 16.52 10.92
CA LEU A 251 -9.66 17.91 10.54
C LEU A 251 -9.12 18.01 9.11
N PHE A 252 -8.20 17.14 8.71
CA PHE A 252 -7.64 17.17 7.35
C PHE A 252 -8.69 16.83 6.29
N LEU A 253 -9.51 15.82 6.54
CA LEU A 253 -10.59 15.43 5.64
C LEU A 253 -11.73 16.46 5.58
N GLU A 254 -11.94 17.24 6.64
CA GLU A 254 -12.87 18.38 6.64
C GLU A 254 -12.34 19.54 5.79
N LYS A 255 -11.03 19.73 5.74
CA LYS A 255 -10.34 20.76 4.93
C LYS A 255 -9.97 20.29 3.53
N GLY A 256 -10.52 19.17 3.05
CA GLY A 256 -10.22 18.63 1.71
C GLY A 256 -8.78 18.14 1.49
N LEU A 257 -7.99 18.00 2.56
CA LEU A 257 -6.56 17.67 2.47
C LEU A 257 -6.36 16.16 2.30
N LEU A 258 -5.50 15.78 1.35
CA LEU A 258 -5.10 14.40 1.16
C LEU A 258 -4.18 13.94 2.29
N VAL A 259 -4.56 12.87 2.99
CA VAL A 259 -3.79 12.36 4.12
C VAL A 259 -2.80 11.29 3.66
N LEU A 260 -1.51 11.59 3.79
CA LEU A 260 -0.39 10.72 3.43
C LEU A 260 0.22 10.10 4.69
N LYS A 261 0.74 8.88 4.54
CA LYS A 261 1.49 8.16 5.56
C LYS A 261 2.92 7.94 5.10
N ALA A 262 3.86 8.36 5.93
CA ALA A 262 5.28 8.14 5.71
C ALA A 262 5.68 6.68 6.04
N PRO A 263 6.72 6.13 5.38
CA PRO A 263 7.31 4.85 5.79
C PRO A 263 8.01 4.96 7.16
N SER A 264 8.32 3.82 7.77
CA SER A 264 9.16 3.81 8.98
C SER A 264 10.56 4.32 8.66
N VAL A 265 11.14 5.11 9.57
CA VAL A 265 12.45 5.77 9.41
C VAL A 265 13.57 4.75 9.16
N GLN A 266 13.44 3.52 9.67
CA GLN A 266 14.42 2.45 9.44
C GLN A 266 14.55 2.03 7.97
N LYS A 267 13.52 2.28 7.14
CA LYS A 267 13.49 1.97 5.70
C LYS A 267 13.95 3.14 4.82
N LEU A 268 14.40 4.26 5.39
CA LEU A 268 14.91 5.43 4.65
C LEU A 268 16.26 5.20 3.94
N ARG A 269 16.98 4.11 4.26
CA ARG A 269 18.33 3.88 3.74
C ARG A 269 18.38 3.49 2.25
N ASP A 270 17.26 3.04 1.70
CA ASP A 270 17.15 2.70 0.28
C ASP A 270 16.50 3.89 -0.46
N ASN A 271 17.03 4.25 -1.63
CA ASN A 271 16.60 5.39 -2.48
C ASN A 271 15.12 5.31 -2.98
N ASP A 272 14.27 4.47 -2.39
CA ASP A 272 12.88 4.18 -2.71
C ASP A 272 11.86 4.98 -1.86
N LEU A 273 12.19 6.22 -1.50
CA LEU A 273 11.28 7.08 -0.73
C LEU A 273 9.95 7.36 -1.46
N GLY A 274 9.97 7.47 -2.78
CA GLY A 274 8.80 7.85 -3.58
C GLY A 274 7.72 6.77 -3.68
N THR A 275 8.12 5.50 -3.67
CA THR A 275 7.22 4.32 -3.70
C THR A 275 6.63 3.99 -2.33
N ASN A 276 7.19 4.57 -1.26
CA ASN A 276 6.87 4.20 0.10
C ASN A 276 5.96 5.19 0.85
N ILE A 277 5.79 6.42 0.34
CA ILE A 277 4.73 7.34 0.82
C ILE A 277 3.40 6.89 0.20
N LYS A 278 2.43 6.52 1.05
CA LYS A 278 1.13 5.99 0.61
C LYS A 278 0.00 6.85 1.18
N SER A 279 -1.18 6.80 0.55
CA SER A 279 -2.38 7.36 1.17
C SER A 279 -2.69 6.62 2.47
N LEU A 280 -3.20 7.34 3.45
CA LEU A 280 -3.64 6.76 4.70
C LEU A 280 -4.82 5.82 4.44
N GLN A 281 -4.74 4.59 4.94
CA GLN A 281 -5.82 3.61 4.80
C GLN A 281 -6.73 3.61 6.03
N ILE A 282 -7.98 3.15 5.88
CA ILE A 282 -8.94 3.14 6.98
C ILE A 282 -8.52 2.20 8.12
N GLU A 283 -7.82 1.12 7.78
CA GLU A 283 -7.24 0.16 8.71
C GLU A 283 -6.22 0.83 9.65
N ASP A 284 -5.50 1.85 9.15
CA ASP A 284 -4.52 2.58 9.95
C ASP A 284 -5.13 3.46 11.04
N LEU A 285 -6.38 3.89 10.84
CA LEU A 285 -7.19 4.69 11.79
C LEU A 285 -7.92 3.81 12.80
N LEU A 286 -8.27 2.59 12.37
CA LEU A 286 -8.89 1.59 13.22
C LEU A 286 -7.86 0.81 14.05
N ASN A 287 -6.58 0.89 13.68
CA ASN A 287 -5.50 0.20 14.36
C ASN A 287 -5.48 0.52 15.85
N ARG A 288 -5.58 -0.55 16.63
CA ARG A 288 -5.20 -0.59 18.04
C ARG A 288 -3.69 -0.72 18.11
N LYS A 289 -3.08 -0.20 19.18
CA LYS A 289 -1.65 -0.46 19.42
C LYS A 289 -1.46 -1.98 19.50
N PRO A 290 -0.66 -2.60 18.61
CA PRO A 290 -0.35 -4.02 18.71
C PRO A 290 0.22 -4.26 20.09
N ILE A 291 -0.27 -5.29 20.75
CA ILE A 291 0.10 -5.53 22.12
C ILE A 291 1.53 -6.06 22.09
N LYS A 292 2.42 -5.48 22.89
CA LYS A 292 3.71 -6.12 23.19
C LYS A 292 3.49 -6.92 24.46
N LEU A 293 2.93 -8.11 24.33
CA LEU A 293 2.90 -9.05 25.45
C LEU A 293 4.10 -9.97 25.32
N ASP A 294 5.08 -9.75 26.18
CA ASP A 294 6.25 -10.60 26.32
C ASP A 294 5.81 -11.92 26.97
N ASN A 295 5.34 -12.86 26.15
CA ASN A 295 4.61 -14.01 26.64
C ASN A 295 5.50 -15.27 26.62
N GLU A 296 6.41 -15.34 27.59
CA GLU A 296 7.30 -16.49 27.83
C GLU A 296 6.53 -17.82 27.93
N GLU A 297 5.29 -17.80 28.45
CA GLU A 297 4.42 -18.99 28.47
C GLU A 297 3.97 -19.43 27.06
N VAL A 298 3.65 -18.50 26.16
CA VAL A 298 3.34 -18.81 24.76
C VAL A 298 4.57 -19.45 24.11
N LYS A 299 5.74 -18.85 24.27
CA LYS A 299 7.00 -19.39 23.73
C LYS A 299 7.28 -20.80 24.23
N LYS A 300 7.20 -21.03 25.54
CA LYS A 300 7.42 -22.35 26.17
C LYS A 300 6.50 -23.45 25.65
N ARG A 301 5.27 -23.10 25.24
CA ARG A 301 4.27 -24.07 24.73
C ARG A 301 4.46 -24.43 23.26
N HIS A 302 5.15 -23.58 22.49
CA HIS A 302 5.35 -23.78 21.04
C HIS A 302 6.78 -24.23 20.72
N PHE A 303 7.77 -23.81 21.50
CA PHE A 303 9.17 -24.12 21.27
C PHE A 303 9.44 -25.62 21.19
N ASN A 304 10.02 -26.07 20.08
CA ASN A 304 10.34 -27.47 19.80
C ASN A 304 9.13 -28.43 19.95
N LYS A 305 7.90 -27.93 19.68
CA LYS A 305 6.66 -28.72 19.67
C LYS A 305 6.04 -28.77 18.27
N SER A 306 5.27 -29.82 18.01
CA SER A 306 4.47 -29.92 16.79
C SER A 306 3.11 -29.26 17.00
N VAL A 307 2.71 -28.42 16.04
CA VAL A 307 1.46 -27.65 16.08
C VAL A 307 0.65 -27.92 14.81
N LEU A 308 -0.65 -28.16 14.97
CA LEU A 308 -1.60 -28.24 13.85
C LEU A 308 -2.42 -26.96 13.79
N VAL A 309 -2.47 -26.32 12.62
CA VAL A 309 -3.37 -25.20 12.34
C VAL A 309 -4.31 -25.61 11.21
N THR A 310 -5.61 -25.70 11.50
CA THR A 310 -6.64 -25.98 10.49
C THR A 310 -7.31 -24.69 10.02
N GLY A 311 -7.67 -24.62 8.74
CA GLY A 311 -8.06 -23.35 8.11
C GLY A 311 -6.84 -22.44 7.95
N GLY A 312 -5.65 -23.05 7.84
CA GLY A 312 -4.36 -22.38 7.91
C GLY A 312 -4.05 -21.49 6.71
N ALA A 313 -4.84 -21.56 5.63
CA ALA A 313 -4.76 -20.64 4.51
C ALA A 313 -5.80 -19.50 4.60
N GLY A 314 -6.71 -19.54 5.59
CA GLY A 314 -7.66 -18.47 5.88
C GLY A 314 -7.01 -17.25 6.55
N SER A 315 -7.75 -16.14 6.66
CA SER A 315 -7.23 -14.88 7.23
C SER A 315 -6.72 -15.03 8.67
N ILE A 316 -7.43 -15.77 9.53
CA ILE A 316 -7.02 -16.00 10.92
C ILE A 316 -5.97 -17.12 10.99
N GLY A 317 -6.20 -18.24 10.30
CA GLY A 317 -5.29 -19.39 10.37
C GLY A 317 -3.89 -19.09 9.82
N SER A 318 -3.79 -18.35 8.71
CA SER A 318 -2.49 -17.94 8.16
C SER A 318 -1.71 -17.04 9.10
N GLU A 319 -2.40 -16.14 9.82
CA GLU A 319 -1.76 -15.30 10.82
C GLU A 319 -1.33 -16.10 12.06
N ILE A 320 -2.14 -17.05 12.53
CA ILE A 320 -1.73 -18.00 13.57
C ILE A 320 -0.46 -18.75 13.14
N VAL A 321 -0.39 -19.22 11.89
CA VAL A 321 0.82 -19.88 11.34
C VAL A 321 2.03 -18.95 11.40
N ARG A 322 1.89 -17.68 10.99
CA ARG A 322 2.98 -16.68 11.05
C ARG A 322 3.45 -16.42 12.47
N GLN A 323 2.53 -16.26 13.42
CA GLN A 323 2.88 -15.99 14.81
C GLN A 323 3.49 -17.21 15.50
N VAL A 324 2.93 -18.40 15.28
CA VAL A 324 3.47 -19.66 15.83
C VAL A 324 4.91 -19.92 15.34
N ALA A 325 5.21 -19.61 14.07
CA ALA A 325 6.55 -19.79 13.50
C ALA A 325 7.64 -18.96 14.21
N GLN A 326 7.28 -17.82 14.81
CA GLN A 326 8.23 -16.97 15.55
C GLN A 326 8.76 -17.63 16.82
N PHE A 327 8.08 -18.65 17.34
CA PHE A 327 8.45 -19.33 18.58
C PHE A 327 9.31 -20.60 18.38
N ASN A 328 9.86 -20.80 17.17
CA ASN A 328 10.70 -21.95 16.81
C ASN A 328 10.09 -23.33 17.17
N PRO A 329 8.89 -23.66 16.65
CA PRO A 329 8.32 -24.99 16.81
C PRO A 329 9.13 -26.04 16.04
N SER A 330 9.01 -27.31 16.45
CA SER A 330 9.69 -28.41 15.74
C SER A 330 9.00 -28.71 14.41
N LEU A 331 7.68 -28.53 14.34
CA LEU A 331 6.88 -28.77 13.15
C LEU A 331 5.59 -27.94 13.19
N ILE A 332 5.25 -27.28 12.09
CA ILE A 332 3.91 -26.71 11.86
C ILE A 332 3.23 -27.48 10.73
N VAL A 333 2.10 -28.11 11.03
CA VAL A 333 1.21 -28.70 10.04
C VAL A 333 0.10 -27.70 9.73
N VAL A 334 0.04 -27.25 8.48
CA VAL A 334 -0.94 -26.28 7.98
C VAL A 334 -1.96 -27.06 7.14
N LEU A 335 -3.21 -27.12 7.60
CA LEU A 335 -4.27 -27.85 6.92
C LEU A 335 -5.32 -26.89 6.38
N ASP A 336 -5.63 -27.00 5.11
CA ASP A 336 -6.73 -26.26 4.47
C ASP A 336 -7.29 -27.05 3.28
N GLN A 337 -8.51 -26.72 2.85
CA GLN A 337 -9.12 -27.29 1.65
C GLN A 337 -8.89 -26.40 0.41
N ALA A 338 -8.57 -25.12 0.62
CA ALA A 338 -8.36 -24.17 -0.46
C ALA A 338 -6.94 -24.32 -1.02
N GLU A 339 -6.84 -24.93 -2.20
CA GLU A 339 -5.55 -25.29 -2.82
C GLU A 339 -4.67 -24.06 -3.11
N THR A 340 -5.18 -23.06 -3.82
CA THR A 340 -4.39 -21.86 -4.16
C THR A 340 -3.94 -21.06 -2.93
N PRO A 341 -4.83 -20.70 -1.96
CA PRO A 341 -4.38 -20.03 -0.74
C PRO A 341 -3.38 -20.84 0.09
N LEU A 342 -3.51 -22.17 0.10
CA LEU A 342 -2.58 -23.05 0.82
C LEU A 342 -1.19 -23.05 0.17
N TYR A 343 -1.11 -22.96 -1.16
CA TYR A 343 0.15 -22.81 -1.88
C TYR A 343 0.80 -21.43 -1.64
N GLU A 344 -0.01 -20.36 -1.61
CA GLU A 344 0.49 -19.00 -1.33
C GLU A 344 1.14 -18.90 0.06
N ILE A 345 0.48 -19.44 1.09
CA ILE A 345 1.06 -19.47 2.44
C ILE A 345 2.28 -20.40 2.52
N GLU A 346 2.33 -21.46 1.71
CA GLU A 346 3.52 -22.31 1.63
C GLU A 346 4.75 -21.56 1.15
N LEU A 347 4.62 -20.83 0.03
CA LEU A 347 5.70 -20.00 -0.49
C LEU A 347 6.15 -18.96 0.54
N GLU A 348 5.19 -18.24 1.13
CA GLU A 348 5.46 -17.20 2.11
C GLU A 348 6.24 -17.74 3.32
N MET A 349 5.78 -18.85 3.91
CA MET A 349 6.35 -19.37 5.15
C MET A 349 7.73 -20.00 4.93
N ARG A 350 7.95 -20.66 3.79
CA ARG A 350 9.26 -21.22 3.43
C ARG A 350 10.31 -20.13 3.19
N GLU A 351 9.90 -18.99 2.63
CA GLU A 351 10.79 -17.85 2.41
C GLU A 351 11.13 -17.15 3.74
N LYS A 352 10.13 -16.86 4.58
CA LYS A 352 10.32 -16.09 5.82
C LYS A 352 10.94 -16.89 6.96
N PHE A 353 10.64 -18.18 7.07
CA PHE A 353 11.05 -19.04 8.17
C PHE A 353 11.73 -20.32 7.68
N PRO A 354 12.88 -20.23 6.97
CA PRO A 354 13.53 -21.38 6.35
C PRO A 354 14.04 -22.44 7.35
N HIS A 355 14.16 -22.08 8.63
CA HIS A 355 14.60 -22.95 9.72
C HIS A 355 13.46 -23.72 10.40
N VAL A 356 12.20 -23.34 10.17
CA VAL A 356 11.04 -24.03 10.75
C VAL A 356 10.56 -25.11 9.77
N GLN A 357 10.28 -26.31 10.28
CA GLN A 357 9.74 -27.38 9.45
C GLN A 357 8.24 -27.17 9.24
N PHE A 358 7.82 -27.06 7.97
CA PHE A 358 6.41 -26.98 7.59
C PHE A 358 5.93 -28.23 6.83
N ARG A 359 4.64 -28.54 7.02
CA ARG A 359 3.89 -29.51 6.21
C ARG A 359 2.53 -28.91 5.84
N PHE A 360 2.31 -28.72 4.55
CA PHE A 360 1.05 -28.24 4.02
C PHE A 360 0.18 -29.43 3.57
N VAL A 361 -1.04 -29.50 4.09
CA VAL A 361 -1.94 -30.63 3.88
C VAL A 361 -3.26 -30.13 3.30
N LEU A 362 -3.47 -30.42 2.02
CA LEU A 362 -4.75 -30.18 1.36
C LEU A 362 -5.77 -31.20 1.87
N ALA A 363 -6.75 -30.79 2.68
CA ALA A 363 -7.76 -31.69 3.25
C ALA A 363 -9.02 -30.94 3.71
N ASP A 364 -10.17 -31.59 3.58
CA ASP A 364 -11.40 -31.20 4.26
C ASP A 364 -11.45 -31.81 5.67
N ILE A 365 -11.78 -30.99 6.67
CA ILE A 365 -11.93 -31.37 8.07
C ILE A 365 -13.16 -32.27 8.33
N SER A 366 -14.13 -32.30 7.41
CA SER A 366 -15.25 -33.24 7.46
C SER A 366 -14.79 -34.69 7.23
N ASN A 367 -13.65 -34.88 6.55
CA ASN A 367 -13.08 -36.20 6.26
C ASN A 367 -12.27 -36.74 7.43
N ARG A 368 -12.96 -37.41 8.36
CA ARG A 368 -12.36 -38.02 9.56
C ARG A 368 -11.19 -38.96 9.25
N HIS A 369 -11.29 -39.78 8.21
CA HIS A 369 -10.23 -40.74 7.87
C HIS A 369 -8.92 -40.05 7.46
N ARG A 370 -9.02 -38.97 6.68
CA ARG A 370 -7.86 -38.16 6.30
C ARG A 370 -7.25 -37.45 7.50
N LEU A 371 -8.08 -36.92 8.40
CA LEU A 371 -7.62 -36.30 9.64
C LEU A 371 -6.92 -37.31 10.56
N GLU A 372 -7.52 -38.47 10.79
CA GLU A 372 -7.00 -39.46 11.72
C GLU A 372 -5.59 -39.94 11.34
N ARG A 373 -5.31 -40.09 10.03
CA ARG A 373 -3.95 -40.39 9.55
C ARG A 373 -2.91 -39.33 9.94
N LEU A 374 -3.30 -38.06 10.05
CA LEU A 374 -2.40 -36.99 10.50
C LEU A 374 -2.08 -37.11 11.98
N PHE A 375 -3.11 -37.35 12.81
CA PHE A 375 -2.94 -37.54 14.25
C PHE A 375 -2.18 -38.83 14.59
N GLN A 376 -2.28 -39.87 13.75
CA GLN A 376 -1.44 -41.08 13.88
C GLN A 376 0.03 -40.82 13.52
N LYS A 377 0.27 -39.95 12.54
CA LYS A 377 1.61 -39.68 12.02
C LYS A 377 2.38 -38.66 12.86
N TYR A 378 1.69 -37.70 13.47
CA TYR A 378 2.29 -36.56 14.15
C TYR A 378 1.76 -36.43 15.58
N GLU A 379 2.65 -36.20 16.53
CA GLU A 379 2.30 -35.94 17.93
C GLU A 379 2.11 -34.43 18.14
N PHE A 380 0.86 -33.97 18.05
CA PHE A 380 0.53 -32.56 18.23
C PHE A 380 0.46 -32.16 19.71
N SER A 381 1.19 -31.12 20.09
CA SER A 381 1.05 -30.46 21.40
C SER A 381 -0.17 -29.54 21.40
N MET A 382 -0.37 -28.81 20.30
CA MET A 382 -1.40 -27.78 20.17
C MET A 382 -2.14 -27.97 18.85
N VAL A 383 -3.47 -27.85 18.90
CA VAL A 383 -4.32 -27.76 17.70
C VAL A 383 -5.06 -26.43 17.73
N TYR A 384 -4.78 -25.56 16.75
CA TYR A 384 -5.54 -24.34 16.50
C TYR A 384 -6.57 -24.60 15.39
N HIS A 385 -7.84 -24.49 15.74
CA HIS A 385 -8.94 -24.74 14.84
C HIS A 385 -9.59 -23.43 14.35
N ALA A 386 -9.19 -23.00 13.15
CA ALA A 386 -9.70 -21.80 12.48
C ALA A 386 -10.46 -22.12 11.17
N ALA A 387 -10.64 -23.40 10.81
CA ALA A 387 -11.43 -23.81 9.66
C ALA A 387 -12.94 -23.71 9.95
N ALA A 388 -13.64 -22.85 9.20
CA ALA A 388 -15.09 -22.73 9.24
C ALA A 388 -15.60 -22.00 8.00
N TYR A 389 -16.87 -22.20 7.67
CA TYR A 389 -17.60 -21.27 6.81
C TYR A 389 -18.23 -20.15 7.63
N LYS A 390 -17.98 -18.90 7.21
CA LYS A 390 -18.32 -17.68 7.98
C LYS A 390 -19.33 -16.74 7.30
N HIS A 391 -19.58 -16.89 6.01
CA HIS A 391 -20.39 -15.93 5.25
C HIS A 391 -21.89 -16.19 5.47
N VAL A 392 -22.52 -15.37 6.32
CA VAL A 392 -23.94 -15.51 6.70
C VAL A 392 -24.87 -15.71 5.50
N PRO A 393 -24.86 -14.88 4.44
CA PRO A 393 -25.80 -15.07 3.32
C PRO A 393 -25.65 -16.42 2.61
N LEU A 394 -24.41 -16.83 2.35
CA LEU A 394 -24.13 -18.12 1.70
C LEU A 394 -24.54 -19.31 2.58
N ILE A 395 -24.42 -19.17 3.90
CA ILE A 395 -24.78 -20.23 4.85
C ILE A 395 -26.28 -20.30 5.10
N GLU A 396 -27.00 -19.18 5.10
CA GLU A 396 -28.46 -19.19 5.11
C GLU A 396 -29.01 -19.95 3.88
N GLU A 397 -28.38 -19.78 2.72
CA GLU A 397 -28.75 -20.53 1.52
C GLU A 397 -28.31 -22.01 1.57
N ASN A 398 -27.21 -22.31 2.27
CA ASN A 398 -26.58 -23.64 2.32
C ASN A 398 -26.36 -24.13 3.75
N PRO A 399 -27.44 -24.33 4.54
CA PRO A 399 -27.32 -24.67 5.96
C PRO A 399 -26.62 -26.01 6.21
N HIS A 400 -26.76 -26.96 5.29
CA HIS A 400 -26.12 -28.28 5.36
C HIS A 400 -24.58 -28.19 5.35
N GLU A 401 -24.02 -27.27 4.55
CA GLU A 401 -22.56 -27.06 4.49
C GLU A 401 -22.00 -26.55 5.82
N ALA A 402 -22.74 -25.68 6.51
CA ALA A 402 -22.36 -25.24 7.85
C ALA A 402 -22.35 -26.40 8.86
N ILE A 403 -23.27 -27.36 8.76
CA ILE A 403 -23.24 -28.54 9.62
C ILE A 403 -22.04 -29.43 9.31
N LEU A 404 -21.78 -29.73 8.04
CA LEU A 404 -20.69 -30.63 7.64
C LEU A 404 -19.31 -30.09 8.03
N VAL A 405 -19.10 -28.77 7.87
CA VAL A 405 -17.82 -28.15 8.19
C VAL A 405 -17.77 -27.66 9.63
N ASN A 406 -18.66 -26.75 10.03
CA ASN A 406 -18.56 -26.09 11.33
C ASN A 406 -18.92 -27.03 12.49
N VAL A 407 -19.84 -27.99 12.32
CA VAL A 407 -20.25 -28.92 13.39
C VAL A 407 -19.47 -30.23 13.29
N LEU A 408 -19.62 -30.99 12.20
CA LEU A 408 -18.98 -32.30 12.04
C LEU A 408 -17.46 -32.17 11.96
N GLY A 409 -16.93 -31.19 11.23
CA GLY A 409 -15.49 -30.93 11.17
C GLY A 409 -14.88 -30.60 12.54
N SER A 410 -15.51 -29.69 13.30
CA SER A 410 -15.11 -29.38 14.68
C SER A 410 -15.16 -30.61 15.57
N LYS A 411 -16.24 -31.40 15.49
CA LYS A 411 -16.41 -32.67 16.22
C LYS A 411 -15.28 -33.65 15.92
N ASN A 412 -14.96 -33.85 14.64
CA ASN A 412 -13.89 -34.77 14.23
C ASN A 412 -12.54 -34.38 14.84
N LEU A 413 -12.18 -33.10 14.72
CA LEU A 413 -10.91 -32.59 15.26
C LEU A 413 -10.88 -32.69 16.79
N ALA A 414 -11.95 -32.30 17.47
CA ALA A 414 -12.03 -32.35 18.93
C ALA A 414 -11.93 -33.80 19.46
N CYS A 415 -12.66 -34.75 18.86
CA CYS A 415 -12.58 -36.16 19.22
C CYS A 415 -11.20 -36.76 18.94
N LEU A 416 -10.55 -36.39 17.83
CA LEU A 416 -9.19 -36.85 17.52
C LEU A 416 -8.17 -36.25 18.50
N SER A 417 -8.30 -34.97 18.84
CA SER A 417 -7.46 -34.34 19.87
C SER A 417 -7.57 -35.05 21.21
N SER A 418 -8.78 -35.39 21.65
CA SER A 418 -9.01 -36.19 22.86
C SER A 418 -8.39 -37.59 22.75
N LYS A 419 -8.69 -38.33 21.67
CA LYS A 419 -8.19 -39.70 21.42
C LYS A 419 -6.66 -39.78 21.43
N TYR A 420 -5.99 -38.81 20.81
CA TYR A 420 -4.52 -38.76 20.71
C TYR A 420 -3.87 -37.90 21.80
N LYS A 421 -4.62 -37.53 22.85
CA LYS A 421 -4.13 -36.83 24.05
C LYS A 421 -3.35 -35.55 23.74
N VAL A 422 -3.83 -34.77 22.77
CA VAL A 422 -3.28 -33.43 22.48
C VAL A 422 -3.31 -32.59 23.75
N ASN A 423 -2.27 -31.80 24.03
CA ASN A 423 -2.24 -31.02 25.28
C ASN A 423 -3.39 -30.01 25.31
N ARG A 424 -3.58 -29.27 24.21
CA ARG A 424 -4.62 -28.24 24.09
C ARG A 424 -5.22 -28.18 22.70
N PHE A 425 -6.54 -28.00 22.67
CA PHE A 425 -7.32 -27.72 21.48
C PHE A 425 -7.94 -26.32 21.62
N VAL A 426 -7.61 -25.42 20.71
CA VAL A 426 -8.08 -24.02 20.73
C VAL A 426 -9.00 -23.81 19.52
N MET A 427 -10.29 -23.63 19.78
CA MET A 427 -11.30 -23.35 18.77
C MET A 427 -11.53 -21.86 18.61
N VAL A 428 -11.37 -21.36 17.38
CA VAL A 428 -11.78 -20.01 17.01
C VAL A 428 -13.29 -20.00 16.76
N SER A 429 -13.99 -19.16 17.50
CA SER A 429 -15.42 -18.88 17.39
C SER A 429 -15.67 -17.40 17.10
N THR A 430 -16.90 -16.93 17.23
CA THR A 430 -17.36 -15.60 16.80
C THR A 430 -18.42 -15.07 17.75
N ASP A 431 -18.50 -13.74 17.88
CA ASP A 431 -19.63 -13.03 18.49
C ASP A 431 -21.01 -13.51 18.01
N LYS A 432 -21.15 -13.88 16.73
CA LYS A 432 -22.39 -14.39 16.12
C LYS A 432 -22.89 -15.72 16.71
N ALA A 433 -22.07 -16.42 17.50
CA ALA A 433 -22.51 -17.60 18.25
C ALA A 433 -23.33 -17.24 19.50
N VAL A 434 -23.29 -15.97 19.93
CA VAL A 434 -24.06 -15.43 21.06
C VAL A 434 -25.46 -15.04 20.59
N ASN A 435 -26.49 -15.64 21.18
CA ASN A 435 -27.90 -15.43 20.81
C ASN A 435 -28.09 -15.42 19.27
N PRO A 436 -27.68 -16.49 18.58
CA PRO A 436 -27.50 -16.46 17.13
C PRO A 436 -28.82 -16.13 16.42
N THR A 437 -28.74 -15.34 15.35
CA THR A 437 -29.90 -15.04 14.48
C THR A 437 -29.81 -15.67 13.09
N ASN A 438 -28.74 -16.41 12.85
CA ASN A 438 -28.42 -17.06 11.59
C ASN A 438 -27.84 -18.45 11.82
N VAL A 439 -27.94 -19.28 10.78
CA VAL A 439 -27.47 -20.67 10.76
C VAL A 439 -25.95 -20.75 10.98
N MET A 440 -25.18 -19.78 10.46
CA MET A 440 -23.73 -19.75 10.65
C MET A 440 -23.37 -19.65 12.14
N GLY A 441 -23.96 -18.68 12.84
CA GLY A 441 -23.82 -18.51 14.29
C GLY A 441 -24.29 -19.73 15.08
N ALA A 442 -25.48 -20.26 14.76
CA ALA A 442 -26.03 -21.43 15.42
C ALA A 442 -25.15 -22.70 15.23
N SER A 443 -24.56 -22.88 14.05
CA SER A 443 -23.62 -23.98 13.79
C SER A 443 -22.34 -23.86 14.61
N LYS A 444 -21.81 -22.64 14.80
CA LYS A 444 -20.65 -22.39 15.65
C LYS A 444 -20.99 -22.59 17.12
N ARG A 445 -22.15 -22.12 17.58
CA ARG A 445 -22.65 -22.37 18.94
C ARG A 445 -22.81 -23.87 19.24
N THR A 446 -23.33 -24.63 18.28
CA THR A 446 -23.40 -26.09 18.37
C THR A 446 -22.02 -26.74 18.53
N ALA A 447 -21.02 -26.26 17.79
CA ALA A 447 -19.65 -26.74 17.92
C ALA A 447 -19.04 -26.40 19.29
N GLU A 448 -19.33 -25.22 19.85
CA GLU A 448 -18.91 -24.83 21.20
C GLU A 448 -19.49 -25.76 22.25
N LEU A 449 -20.80 -26.02 22.20
CA LEU A 449 -21.47 -26.94 23.12
C LEU A 449 -20.85 -28.34 23.07
N PHE A 450 -20.54 -28.84 21.86
CA PHE A 450 -19.89 -30.14 21.71
C PHE A 450 -18.49 -30.17 22.33
N VAL A 451 -17.66 -29.16 22.06
CA VAL A 451 -16.29 -29.05 22.57
C VAL A 451 -16.27 -28.89 24.10
N GLN A 452 -17.18 -28.07 24.65
CA GLN A 452 -17.35 -27.91 26.08
C GLN A 452 -17.82 -29.21 26.75
N ALA A 453 -18.79 -29.90 26.17
CA ALA A 453 -19.25 -31.17 26.73
C ALA A 453 -18.14 -32.24 26.71
N LEU A 454 -17.32 -32.28 25.65
CA LEU A 454 -16.20 -33.21 25.52
C LEU A 454 -15.13 -32.97 26.61
N GLN A 455 -14.90 -31.72 27.03
CA GLN A 455 -13.98 -31.41 28.14
C GLN A 455 -14.31 -32.18 29.42
N HIS A 456 -15.60 -32.36 29.71
CA HIS A 456 -16.11 -32.97 30.93
C HIS A 456 -16.29 -34.49 30.83
N THR A 457 -15.84 -35.11 29.74
CA THR A 457 -15.90 -36.57 29.61
C THR A 457 -14.84 -37.27 30.45
N GLU A 458 -15.19 -38.42 31.01
CA GLU A 458 -14.28 -39.22 31.82
C GLU A 458 -13.07 -39.68 30.99
N GLY A 459 -11.86 -39.57 31.57
CA GLY A 459 -10.62 -39.96 30.91
C GLY A 459 -10.07 -38.95 29.89
N ASN A 460 -10.77 -37.85 29.61
CA ASN A 460 -10.24 -36.80 28.75
C ASN A 460 -9.13 -35.99 29.44
N THR A 461 -7.96 -35.94 28.81
CA THR A 461 -6.81 -35.13 29.28
C THR A 461 -6.57 -33.87 28.44
N THR A 462 -7.26 -33.74 27.30
CA THR A 462 -7.10 -32.59 26.39
C THR A 462 -7.82 -31.38 26.99
N LYS A 463 -7.14 -30.22 27.00
CA LYS A 463 -7.75 -28.96 27.41
C LYS A 463 -8.40 -28.29 26.22
N PHE A 464 -9.72 -28.20 26.23
CA PHE A 464 -10.51 -27.56 25.21
C PHE A 464 -10.76 -26.11 25.55
N ILE A 465 -10.37 -25.21 24.66
CA ILE A 465 -10.46 -23.76 24.84
C ILE A 465 -11.18 -23.18 23.65
N THR A 466 -12.15 -22.30 23.90
CA THR A 466 -12.87 -21.58 22.85
C THR A 466 -12.58 -20.10 22.96
N THR A 467 -12.42 -19.40 21.83
CA THR A 467 -12.25 -17.95 21.78
C THR A 467 -13.35 -17.31 20.94
N ARG A 468 -14.00 -16.26 21.46
CA ARG A 468 -15.00 -15.45 20.78
C ARG A 468 -14.49 -14.03 20.60
N PHE A 469 -14.58 -13.54 19.37
CA PHE A 469 -14.31 -12.16 19.05
C PHE A 469 -15.14 -11.74 17.83
N GLY A 470 -15.23 -10.43 17.62
CA GLY A 470 -16.01 -9.84 16.55
C GLY A 470 -15.26 -9.79 15.22
N ASN A 471 -15.56 -8.78 14.41
CA ASN A 471 -14.99 -8.68 13.08
C ASN A 471 -13.48 -8.34 13.14
N VAL A 472 -12.74 -8.90 12.18
CA VAL A 472 -11.33 -8.57 11.98
C VAL A 472 -11.13 -7.75 10.71
N LEU A 473 -10.31 -6.70 10.82
CA LEU A 473 -10.02 -5.76 9.74
C LEU A 473 -9.34 -6.44 8.54
N GLY A 474 -9.77 -6.07 7.33
CA GLY A 474 -9.13 -6.53 6.09
C GLY A 474 -9.29 -8.02 5.78
N SER A 475 -10.11 -8.77 6.54
CA SER A 475 -10.30 -10.20 6.27
C SER A 475 -11.00 -10.46 4.93
N ASN A 476 -10.74 -11.64 4.35
CA ASN A 476 -11.28 -12.03 3.05
C ASN A 476 -12.81 -11.92 3.03
N GLY A 477 -13.34 -11.25 2.00
CA GLY A 477 -14.77 -11.05 1.79
C GLY A 477 -15.46 -10.14 2.83
N SER A 478 -14.72 -9.33 3.58
CA SER A 478 -15.30 -8.37 4.55
C SER A 478 -15.72 -7.05 3.90
N VAL A 479 -16.36 -6.19 4.70
CA VAL A 479 -16.96 -4.92 4.25
C VAL A 479 -15.92 -3.93 3.69
N ILE A 480 -14.72 -3.85 4.28
CA ILE A 480 -13.69 -2.89 3.86
C ILE A 480 -13.18 -3.19 2.43
N PRO A 481 -12.73 -4.42 2.09
CA PRO A 481 -12.40 -4.78 0.71
C PRO A 481 -13.56 -4.56 -0.27
N HIS A 482 -14.80 -4.76 0.18
CA HIS A 482 -15.98 -4.54 -0.66
C HIS A 482 -16.18 -3.06 -0.98
N PHE A 483 -16.13 -2.18 0.03
CA PHE A 483 -16.23 -0.73 -0.15
C PHE A 483 -15.10 -0.19 -1.00
N LYS A 484 -13.87 -0.69 -0.80
CA LYS A 484 -12.73 -0.31 -1.65
C LYS A 484 -13.00 -0.60 -3.13
N LYS A 485 -13.49 -1.80 -3.45
CA LYS A 485 -13.87 -2.17 -4.82
C LYS A 485 -15.03 -1.33 -5.36
N GLN A 486 -15.98 -0.92 -4.52
CA GLN A 486 -17.08 -0.04 -4.92
C GLN A 486 -16.58 1.36 -5.23
N ILE A 487 -15.71 1.92 -4.39
CA ILE A 487 -15.08 3.24 -4.58
C ILE A 487 -14.23 3.25 -5.85
N GLU A 488 -13.40 2.23 -6.06
CA GLU A 488 -12.58 2.07 -7.27
C GLU A 488 -13.42 2.00 -8.56
N LYS A 489 -14.68 1.55 -8.46
CA LYS A 489 -15.65 1.51 -9.56
C LYS A 489 -16.48 2.79 -9.72
N GLY A 490 -16.31 3.79 -8.86
CA GLY A 490 -17.10 5.02 -8.86
C GLY A 490 -18.43 4.95 -8.08
N GLY A 491 -18.62 3.91 -7.26
CA GLY A 491 -19.81 3.72 -6.42
C GLY A 491 -21.02 3.11 -7.15
N PRO A 492 -22.22 3.15 -6.52
CA PRO A 492 -22.45 3.58 -5.14
C PRO A 492 -21.87 2.59 -4.11
N ILE A 493 -21.65 3.05 -2.88
CA ILE A 493 -21.42 2.15 -1.74
C ILE A 493 -22.75 1.60 -1.26
N THR A 494 -22.81 0.29 -1.02
CA THR A 494 -24.03 -0.36 -0.51
C THR A 494 -23.90 -0.68 0.96
N ILE A 495 -24.79 -0.13 1.79
CA ILE A 495 -24.89 -0.42 3.22
C ILE A 495 -26.23 -1.10 3.48
N THR A 496 -26.29 -2.04 4.41
CA THR A 496 -27.52 -2.78 4.70
C THR A 496 -28.50 -1.93 5.51
N HIS A 497 -28.03 -1.24 6.56
CA HIS A 497 -28.86 -0.36 7.39
C HIS A 497 -28.08 0.86 7.90
N PRO A 498 -28.68 2.05 8.03
CA PRO A 498 -28.00 3.25 8.52
C PRO A 498 -27.40 3.09 9.91
N GLU A 499 -28.11 2.44 10.82
CA GLU A 499 -27.71 2.24 12.22
C GLU A 499 -26.86 1.00 12.48
N ILE A 500 -26.36 0.32 11.45
CA ILE A 500 -25.58 -0.90 11.63
C ILE A 500 -24.17 -0.58 12.17
N VAL A 501 -23.80 -1.24 13.26
CA VAL A 501 -22.48 -1.09 13.90
C VAL A 501 -21.77 -2.43 14.00
N ARG A 502 -20.44 -2.42 13.93
CA ARG A 502 -19.62 -3.61 14.12
C ARG A 502 -18.41 -3.30 14.97
N TYR A 503 -18.00 -4.28 15.74
CA TYR A 503 -16.75 -4.26 16.48
C TYR A 503 -15.60 -4.71 15.59
N PHE A 504 -14.46 -4.04 15.68
CA PHE A 504 -13.29 -4.35 14.87
C PHE A 504 -12.03 -4.50 15.72
N MET A 505 -11.22 -5.48 15.36
CA MET A 505 -9.84 -5.61 15.80
C MET A 505 -8.94 -5.98 14.63
N THR A 506 -7.62 -5.86 14.78
CA THR A 506 -6.70 -6.28 13.72
C THR A 506 -6.52 -7.80 13.71
N ILE A 507 -6.21 -8.37 12.55
CA ILE A 507 -5.93 -9.82 12.45
C ILE A 507 -4.75 -10.24 13.35
N PRO A 508 -3.60 -9.52 13.38
CA PRO A 508 -2.50 -9.87 14.28
C PRO A 508 -2.89 -9.81 15.76
N GLU A 509 -3.61 -8.77 16.19
CA GLU A 509 -4.10 -8.65 17.57
C GLU A 509 -5.05 -9.80 17.95
N ALA A 510 -5.97 -10.16 17.05
CA ALA A 510 -6.90 -11.28 17.29
C ALA A 510 -6.13 -12.59 17.50
N CYS A 511 -5.19 -12.90 16.60
CA CYS A 511 -4.42 -14.12 16.68
C CYS A 511 -3.51 -14.15 17.91
N GLU A 512 -2.95 -13.00 18.30
CA GLU A 512 -2.16 -12.89 19.52
C GLU A 512 -3.01 -13.23 20.75
N LEU A 513 -4.21 -12.65 20.89
CA LEU A 513 -5.13 -12.99 21.98
C LEU A 513 -5.58 -14.46 21.92
N VAL A 514 -5.75 -15.05 20.73
CA VAL A 514 -6.03 -16.50 20.56
C VAL A 514 -4.89 -17.36 21.10
N LEU A 515 -3.64 -17.02 20.78
CA LEU A 515 -2.47 -17.75 21.26
C LEU A 515 -2.40 -17.70 22.79
N GLN A 516 -2.65 -16.53 23.38
CA GLN A 516 -2.63 -16.33 24.83
C GLN A 516 -3.76 -17.04 25.55
N ALA A 517 -4.99 -16.91 25.06
CA ALA A 517 -6.15 -17.64 25.57
C ALA A 517 -5.88 -19.15 25.55
N GLY A 518 -5.31 -19.63 24.43
CA GLY A 518 -4.87 -21.00 24.26
C GLY A 518 -3.85 -21.45 25.31
N THR A 519 -2.90 -20.62 25.69
CA THR A 519 -1.89 -21.00 26.69
C THR A 519 -2.39 -20.90 28.13
N MET A 520 -3.21 -19.89 28.44
CA MET A 520 -3.70 -19.66 29.80
C MET A 520 -4.87 -20.55 30.22
N GLY A 521 -5.71 -21.00 29.29
CA GLY A 521 -6.90 -21.77 29.65
C GLY A 521 -6.57 -23.05 30.42
N HIS A 522 -7.45 -23.49 31.30
CA HIS A 522 -7.30 -24.73 32.07
C HIS A 522 -8.17 -25.87 31.52
N GLY A 523 -9.08 -25.57 30.58
CA GLY A 523 -10.01 -26.48 29.92
C GLY A 523 -11.45 -26.11 30.23
N GLY A 524 -12.30 -26.04 29.20
CA GLY A 524 -13.73 -25.74 29.28
C GLY A 524 -14.09 -24.27 29.17
N GLU A 525 -13.10 -23.36 29.19
CA GLU A 525 -13.36 -21.92 29.11
C GLU A 525 -13.74 -21.46 27.70
N ILE A 526 -14.68 -20.52 27.66
CA ILE A 526 -14.92 -19.65 26.51
C ILE A 526 -14.33 -18.29 26.84
N PHE A 527 -13.28 -17.90 26.14
CA PHE A 527 -12.69 -16.58 26.25
C PHE A 527 -13.38 -15.60 25.30
N VAL A 528 -13.71 -14.42 25.79
CA VAL A 528 -14.28 -13.32 25.01
C VAL A 528 -13.28 -12.16 25.03
N PHE A 529 -12.95 -11.65 23.85
CA PHE A 529 -11.99 -10.56 23.73
C PHE A 529 -12.66 -9.19 23.83
N ASP A 530 -11.97 -8.26 24.47
CA ASP A 530 -12.37 -6.86 24.46
C ASP A 530 -12.17 -6.25 23.07
N MET A 531 -13.28 -6.03 22.39
CA MET A 531 -13.33 -5.42 21.06
C MET A 531 -13.47 -3.89 21.09
N GLY A 532 -13.46 -3.29 22.29
CA GLY A 532 -13.61 -1.86 22.58
C GLY A 532 -14.80 -1.23 21.85
N GLU A 533 -14.64 -0.01 21.36
CA GLU A 533 -15.78 0.75 20.86
C GLU A 533 -16.31 0.24 19.50
N PRO A 534 -17.65 0.12 19.36
CA PRO A 534 -18.27 -0.24 18.10
C PRO A 534 -18.12 0.88 17.07
N VAL A 535 -18.03 0.50 15.79
CA VAL A 535 -17.91 1.43 14.66
C VAL A 535 -19.16 1.36 13.79
N LYS A 536 -19.80 2.50 13.53
CA LYS A 536 -20.93 2.61 12.60
C LYS A 536 -20.44 2.43 11.16
N ILE A 537 -21.06 1.52 10.42
CA ILE A 537 -20.61 1.19 9.05
C ILE A 537 -20.84 2.37 8.09
N LEU A 538 -21.85 3.21 8.36
CA LEU A 538 -22.06 4.46 7.62
C LEU A 538 -20.86 5.41 7.76
N ASP A 539 -20.37 5.60 8.98
CA ASP A 539 -19.24 6.50 9.24
C ASP A 539 -17.95 5.93 8.64
N LEU A 540 -17.78 4.60 8.72
CA LEU A 540 -16.71 3.89 8.04
C LEU A 540 -16.71 4.15 6.53
N ALA A 541 -17.87 4.01 5.87
CA ALA A 541 -18.03 4.25 4.45
C ALA A 541 -17.68 5.70 4.07
N LYS A 542 -18.24 6.68 4.79
CA LYS A 542 -17.95 8.11 4.57
C LYS A 542 -16.46 8.42 4.67
N ARG A 543 -15.79 7.88 5.70
CA ARG A 543 -14.34 8.06 5.88
C ARG A 543 -13.54 7.41 4.75
N MET A 544 -13.93 6.23 4.28
CA MET A 544 -13.27 5.56 3.16
C MET A 544 -13.39 6.34 1.85
N ILE A 545 -14.56 6.94 1.58
CA ILE A 545 -14.78 7.81 0.42
C ILE A 545 -13.83 9.02 0.49
N LYS A 546 -13.80 9.74 1.62
CA LYS A 546 -12.92 10.90 1.83
C LYS A 546 -11.43 10.57 1.73
N LEU A 547 -10.99 9.47 2.34
CA LEU A 547 -9.60 9.01 2.24
C LEU A 547 -9.18 8.63 0.80
N SER A 548 -10.17 8.36 -0.06
CA SER A 548 -9.93 8.07 -1.48
C SER A 548 -9.96 9.35 -2.35
N GLY A 549 -10.13 10.54 -1.76
CA GLY A 549 -10.15 11.83 -2.45
C GLY A 549 -11.49 12.18 -3.09
N PHE A 550 -12.59 11.56 -2.63
CA PHE A 550 -13.95 11.82 -3.11
C PHE A 550 -14.81 12.39 -1.98
N GLU A 551 -15.87 13.13 -2.32
CA GLU A 551 -16.83 13.63 -1.34
C GLU A 551 -18.09 12.74 -1.27
N PRO A 552 -18.49 12.26 -0.07
CA PRO A 552 -19.70 11.44 0.09
C PRO A 552 -20.96 12.17 -0.38
N GLU A 553 -21.91 11.42 -0.97
CA GLU A 553 -23.18 11.91 -1.55
C GLU A 553 -23.05 12.84 -2.77
N THR A 554 -21.87 13.43 -3.00
CA THR A 554 -21.57 14.25 -4.18
C THR A 554 -20.92 13.39 -5.28
N ASP A 555 -19.75 12.82 -4.99
CA ASP A 555 -18.99 12.02 -5.96
C ASP A 555 -19.40 10.55 -5.90
N ILE A 556 -19.61 10.03 -4.67
CA ILE A 556 -19.97 8.64 -4.42
C ILE A 556 -21.20 8.59 -3.52
N LYS A 557 -22.31 8.09 -4.07
CA LYS A 557 -23.57 7.89 -3.33
C LYS A 557 -23.50 6.70 -2.39
N ILE A 558 -24.21 6.79 -1.26
CA ILE A 558 -24.43 5.66 -0.35
C ILE A 558 -25.88 5.19 -0.50
N VAL A 559 -26.07 3.90 -0.77
CA VAL A 559 -27.40 3.29 -0.97
C VAL A 559 -27.66 2.27 0.12
N PHE A 560 -28.84 2.39 0.76
CA PHE A 560 -29.31 1.41 1.73
C PHE A 560 -30.04 0.26 1.04
N THR A 561 -29.59 -0.97 1.30
CA THR A 561 -30.05 -2.19 0.63
C THR A 561 -30.98 -3.06 1.48
N GLY A 562 -31.18 -2.69 2.75
CA GLY A 562 -31.93 -3.50 3.71
C GLY A 562 -31.05 -4.51 4.44
N LEU A 563 -31.51 -4.97 5.60
CA LEU A 563 -30.85 -6.05 6.34
C LEU A 563 -30.99 -7.36 5.57
N ARG A 564 -29.91 -8.14 5.52
CA ARG A 564 -29.90 -9.45 4.88
C ARG A 564 -30.46 -10.51 5.81
N PRO A 565 -30.89 -11.67 5.27
CA PRO A 565 -31.30 -12.80 6.08
C PRO A 565 -30.25 -13.18 7.12
N GLY A 566 -30.69 -13.28 8.37
CA GLY A 566 -29.90 -13.65 9.53
C GLY A 566 -28.99 -12.55 10.10
N GLU A 567 -28.96 -11.36 9.49
CA GLU A 567 -28.06 -10.28 9.87
C GLU A 567 -28.60 -9.46 11.06
N LYS A 568 -27.75 -9.26 12.09
CA LYS A 568 -28.07 -8.39 13.23
C LYS A 568 -27.76 -6.93 12.94
N LEU A 569 -28.54 -6.03 13.53
CA LEU A 569 -28.23 -4.60 13.53
C LEU A 569 -27.02 -4.29 14.44
N TYR A 570 -27.02 -4.89 15.63
CA TYR A 570 -25.96 -4.84 16.64
C TYR A 570 -25.51 -6.26 16.97
N GLU A 571 -24.21 -6.52 16.95
CA GLU A 571 -23.66 -7.79 17.43
C GLU A 571 -23.51 -7.72 18.95
N GLU A 572 -23.83 -8.82 19.63
CA GLU A 572 -23.65 -8.95 21.07
C GLU A 572 -22.31 -9.64 21.34
N LEU A 573 -21.48 -9.10 22.23
CA LEU A 573 -20.26 -9.78 22.66
C LEU A 573 -20.54 -10.84 23.73
N LEU A 574 -21.66 -10.68 24.45
CA LEU A 574 -22.03 -11.44 25.65
C LEU A 574 -23.55 -11.60 25.71
N SER A 575 -24.03 -12.75 26.20
CA SER A 575 -25.46 -12.99 26.43
C SER A 575 -25.83 -12.61 27.86
N ASP A 576 -27.07 -12.13 28.05
CA ASP A 576 -27.62 -11.72 29.35
C ASP A 576 -27.53 -12.82 30.44
N ASN A 577 -27.49 -14.09 30.02
CA ASN A 577 -27.45 -15.25 30.91
C ASN A 577 -26.02 -15.64 31.34
N THR A 578 -25.00 -14.87 30.98
CA THR A 578 -23.59 -15.23 31.19
C THR A 578 -22.93 -14.41 32.29
N LYS A 579 -22.09 -15.06 33.11
CA LYS A 579 -21.25 -14.36 34.08
C LYS A 579 -19.84 -14.20 33.50
N ASN A 580 -19.31 -12.99 33.59
CA ASN A 580 -17.94 -12.69 33.17
C ASN A 580 -16.99 -12.76 34.36
N LEU A 581 -15.88 -13.45 34.15
CA LEU A 581 -14.76 -13.44 35.07
C LEU A 581 -13.56 -12.75 34.40
N PRO A 582 -12.87 -11.84 35.10
CA PRO A 582 -11.64 -11.26 34.59
C PRO A 582 -10.55 -12.33 34.46
N THR A 583 -9.57 -12.08 33.60
CA THR A 583 -8.32 -12.85 33.56
C THR A 583 -7.15 -11.96 33.97
N HIS A 584 -5.93 -12.49 33.97
CA HIS A 584 -4.72 -11.69 34.16
C HIS A 584 -4.44 -10.74 32.98
N ASN A 585 -5.11 -10.94 31.84
CA ASN A 585 -5.07 -10.02 30.71
C ASN A 585 -6.40 -9.26 30.65
N GLU A 586 -6.34 -7.93 30.79
CA GLU A 586 -7.52 -7.05 30.79
C GLU A 586 -8.35 -7.14 29.50
N LYS A 587 -7.75 -7.54 28.38
CA LYS A 587 -8.44 -7.71 27.09
C LYS A 587 -9.08 -9.08 26.90
N ILE A 588 -8.95 -9.99 27.87
CA ILE A 588 -9.48 -11.34 27.79
C ILE A 588 -10.36 -11.60 29.01
N MET A 589 -11.62 -11.93 28.77
CA MET A 589 -12.59 -12.30 29.80
C MET A 589 -13.00 -13.76 29.62
N ILE A 590 -13.40 -14.43 30.70
CA ILE A 590 -14.00 -15.77 30.64
C ILE A 590 -15.52 -15.62 30.72
N SER A 591 -16.22 -16.18 29.73
CA SER A 591 -17.68 -16.27 29.71
C SER A 591 -18.11 -17.65 30.23
N LYS A 592 -18.99 -17.66 31.23
CA LYS A 592 -19.62 -18.87 31.76
C LYS A 592 -20.99 -19.07 31.10
N ASP A 593 -20.99 -19.90 30.07
CA ASP A 593 -22.20 -20.30 29.35
C ASP A 593 -22.83 -21.57 29.94
N PRO A 594 -24.13 -21.81 29.70
CA PRO A 594 -24.76 -23.10 29.96
C PRO A 594 -24.09 -24.22 29.15
N ASN A 595 -23.84 -25.35 29.80
CA ASN A 595 -23.27 -26.55 29.19
C ASN A 595 -24.38 -27.59 28.92
N MET A 596 -24.12 -28.49 27.97
CA MET A 596 -24.95 -29.65 27.68
C MET A 596 -24.21 -30.94 28.04
N GLU A 597 -24.93 -31.98 28.46
CA GLU A 597 -24.35 -33.30 28.69
C GLU A 597 -23.78 -33.88 27.40
N TYR A 598 -22.59 -34.49 27.47
CA TYR A 598 -21.89 -35.05 26.30
C TYR A 598 -22.74 -36.03 25.49
N ARG A 599 -23.43 -36.97 26.16
CA ARG A 599 -24.28 -37.96 25.47
C ARG A 599 -25.40 -37.31 24.68
N SER A 600 -26.00 -36.26 25.24
CA SER A 600 -27.09 -35.50 24.62
C SER A 600 -26.60 -34.73 23.39
N ILE A 601 -25.52 -33.94 23.52
CA ILE A 601 -24.99 -33.19 22.37
C ILE A 601 -24.40 -34.11 21.31
N GLU A 602 -23.81 -35.25 21.68
CA GLU A 602 -23.29 -36.21 20.71
C GLU A 602 -24.41 -36.81 19.84
N LEU A 603 -25.53 -37.18 20.46
CA LEU A 603 -26.71 -37.70 19.76
C LEU A 603 -27.31 -36.65 18.84
N LEU A 604 -27.53 -35.42 19.32
CA LEU A 604 -28.08 -34.33 18.53
C LEU A 604 -27.14 -33.92 17.38
N ALA A 605 -25.82 -33.82 17.63
CA ALA A 605 -24.82 -33.54 16.60
C ALA A 605 -24.83 -34.62 15.50
N ASN A 606 -25.01 -35.89 15.86
CA ASN A 606 -25.16 -36.97 14.88
C ASN A 606 -26.47 -36.86 14.09
N GLN A 607 -27.58 -36.49 14.73
CA GLN A 607 -28.88 -36.30 14.08
C GLN A 607 -28.85 -35.15 13.07
N VAL A 608 -28.35 -33.98 13.47
CA VAL A 608 -28.23 -32.81 12.56
C VAL A 608 -27.27 -33.11 11.41
N THR A 609 -26.19 -33.86 11.65
CA THR A 609 -25.27 -34.31 10.58
C THR A 609 -25.98 -35.23 9.58
N LYS A 610 -26.79 -36.19 10.05
CA LYS A 610 -27.60 -37.04 9.17
C LYS A 610 -28.65 -36.24 8.38
N ALA A 611 -29.23 -35.20 8.97
CA ALA A 611 -30.11 -34.27 8.26
C ALA A 611 -29.36 -33.50 7.16
N ALA A 612 -28.15 -33.01 7.46
CA ALA A 612 -27.32 -32.29 6.51
C ALA A 612 -26.92 -33.14 5.30
N VAL A 613 -26.58 -34.42 5.50
CA VAL A 613 -26.28 -35.36 4.40
C VAL A 613 -27.49 -35.57 3.48
N ARG A 614 -28.71 -35.56 4.03
CA ARG A 614 -29.95 -35.63 3.24
C ARG A 614 -30.31 -34.32 2.53
N ARG A 615 -29.56 -33.24 2.78
CA ARG A 615 -29.74 -31.88 2.22
C ARG A 615 -31.11 -31.26 2.51
N ASP A 616 -31.74 -31.66 3.62
CA ASP A 616 -33.00 -31.07 4.06
C ASP A 616 -32.73 -29.80 4.88
N LYS A 617 -32.95 -28.62 4.27
CA LYS A 617 -32.66 -27.32 4.88
C LYS A 617 -33.52 -27.07 6.13
N LEU A 618 -34.83 -27.37 6.07
CA LEU A 618 -35.75 -27.10 7.17
C LEU A 618 -35.50 -28.03 8.35
N GLU A 619 -35.24 -29.32 8.08
CA GLU A 619 -34.83 -30.26 9.12
C GLU A 619 -33.53 -29.83 9.80
N VAL A 620 -32.51 -29.46 9.02
CA VAL A 620 -31.23 -28.99 9.59
C VAL A 620 -31.45 -27.82 10.54
N VAL A 621 -32.22 -26.81 10.13
CA VAL A 621 -32.45 -25.62 10.95
C VAL A 621 -33.33 -25.92 12.16
N ARG A 622 -34.34 -26.79 12.02
CA ARG A 622 -35.13 -27.27 13.16
C ARG A 622 -34.27 -28.01 14.18
N GLN A 623 -33.38 -28.88 13.75
CA GLN A 623 -32.42 -29.55 14.65
C GLN A 623 -31.47 -28.55 15.31
N LEU A 624 -30.99 -27.53 14.59
CA LEU A 624 -30.18 -26.47 15.19
C LEU A 624 -30.93 -25.71 16.28
N LYS A 625 -32.22 -25.42 16.11
CA LYS A 625 -33.04 -24.75 17.14
C LYS A 625 -33.27 -25.63 18.38
N ILE A 626 -33.35 -26.94 18.20
CA ILE A 626 -33.39 -27.89 19.34
C ILE A 626 -32.07 -27.87 20.11
N ILE A 627 -30.94 -27.84 19.39
CA ILE A 627 -29.60 -27.83 20.02
C ILE A 627 -29.29 -26.50 20.68
N VAL A 628 -29.71 -25.40 20.05
CA VAL A 628 -29.45 -24.02 20.45
C VAL A 628 -30.80 -23.30 20.65
N PRO A 629 -31.44 -23.44 21.82
CA PRO A 629 -32.76 -22.86 22.07
C PRO A 629 -32.82 -21.34 21.95
N GLU A 630 -31.68 -20.66 22.14
CA GLU A 630 -31.54 -19.21 21.95
C GLU A 630 -31.47 -18.77 20.47
N PHE A 631 -31.47 -19.71 19.51
CA PHE A 631 -31.41 -19.40 18.08
C PHE A 631 -32.77 -18.92 17.53
N LYS A 632 -32.90 -17.61 17.35
CA LYS A 632 -34.07 -16.97 16.73
C LYS A 632 -33.74 -16.40 15.36
N SER A 633 -34.33 -16.94 14.31
CA SER A 633 -34.05 -16.49 12.94
C SER A 633 -34.55 -15.06 12.74
N ASN A 634 -33.86 -14.27 11.91
CA ASN A 634 -34.22 -12.88 11.64
C ASN A 634 -34.11 -12.55 10.15
N ASN A 635 -35.13 -11.95 9.55
CA ASN A 635 -35.25 -11.70 8.12
C ASN A 635 -35.01 -12.94 7.24
N SER A 636 -35.33 -14.13 7.75
CA SER A 636 -35.01 -15.41 7.10
C SER A 636 -36.23 -16.33 6.99
N MET A 637 -36.28 -17.17 5.96
CA MET A 637 -37.36 -18.15 5.77
C MET A 637 -37.54 -19.12 6.94
N PHE A 638 -36.51 -19.24 7.78
CA PHE A 638 -36.51 -20.11 8.96
C PHE A 638 -37.26 -19.55 10.17
N GLU A 639 -37.76 -18.30 10.10
CA GLU A 639 -38.63 -17.72 11.14
C GLU A 639 -39.90 -18.53 11.40
N VAL A 640 -40.36 -19.28 10.40
CA VAL A 640 -41.50 -20.21 10.53
C VAL A 640 -41.25 -21.26 11.62
N LEU A 641 -39.98 -21.58 11.89
CA LEU A 641 -39.55 -22.54 12.90
C LEU A 641 -39.33 -21.91 14.28
N ASP A 642 -39.38 -20.59 14.43
CA ASP A 642 -39.21 -19.93 15.75
C ASP A 642 -40.44 -20.04 16.66
N LYS A 643 -41.58 -20.41 16.08
CA LYS A 643 -42.87 -20.56 16.78
C LYS A 643 -43.18 -22.01 17.17
N GLN A 644 -42.31 -22.94 16.80
CA GLN A 644 -42.39 -24.37 17.07
C GLN A 644 -41.39 -24.71 18.16
#